data_AF-F4QBE7-F1
#
_entry.id   AF-F4QBE7-F1
#
_cell.length_a   1.000
_cell.length_b   1.000
_cell.length_c   1.000
_cell.angle_alpha   90.00
_cell.angle_beta   90.00
_cell.angle_gamma   90.00
#
_symmetry.space_group_name_H-M   'P 1'
#
loop_
_entity.id
_entity.type
_entity.pdbx_description
1 polymer ?
#
loop_
_entity_poly.entity_id
_entity_poly.type
_entity_poly.pdbx_seq_one_letter_code
_entity_poly.pdbx_strand_id
1 'polypeptide(L)'
;MLIPLTKQLTNLAGNLWNKSLTGNRAERIEYLLLHNFYQKKYILPDKQSRRDSLAASNKRAKAAFSGGLVLEPKRAYYDKYVVLLDFNSLYPSIIQEYNVCFTTIPRIKKDLGDQSKFAGVDEVDKPATSTRSLGSKGWELAVPPSNTVAKGILPQVLNYLVNRRKDVRKKMEVEKDATIKQQLDIKQQAIKLVANSMYGCLGFTSSRFYALPLAELVTRKGRENLEKSADITERMNHSVIYGDTDSIMVYTGVSTYNEAQDIGRQIKTKINNQFKNSVMEIGLDGVFKRLLLLKKKKYAALIETKLSDNTFKTVIQNKGLDIVRRDWCDLTKTIGNKILEMLLSGEEKESSKLLEEIKSFLEQIRKDINEGLVSIDQFIITKTLSANPEAYNDGEHPPHVNVALEMKRKGLIAQQGDAIPYVITLGNGNNNSNLESWSKRALHPSDITSFEQIDLDWYLAQQILPPTYRITELLGIEEQKLASWLGMSNIKYKSKSNQQNQGGFDNRLQQQQVEDTRFKDCEKPEFNCPSCRKMTVFSGIKRITLGPEDDREVIESGTTCQHCQKQFGLAVLLNQLTMQTRSFIKQHQDWNLKCVECSHVSKHYSDKSFKCTRSCNGKLIQIMNCQKLLRQLYFMKKVFVLEHSNKKSDEELENRRLVKCCEMLIGSVSWSVISDRYRSQAISFKSLQESFYSLSLCFSSFKTLKEAILGGVYHCVAHIHNQISIPYALEDYTYTDQATLLKYISYTYITVWNAKVETEQTS
;
A
#
# COMPACT_ATOMS: atom_id res chain seq x y z
N MET A 1 18.73 16.98 27.84
CA MET A 1 17.28 16.67 27.91
C MET A 1 16.94 15.20 28.21
N LEU A 2 17.77 14.21 27.85
CA LEU A 2 17.47 12.79 28.07
C LEU A 2 17.36 12.37 29.55
N ILE A 3 18.33 12.78 30.39
CA ILE A 3 18.39 12.42 31.81
C ILE A 3 17.16 12.96 32.59
N PRO A 4 16.78 14.25 32.48
CA PRO A 4 15.57 14.74 33.17
C PRO A 4 14.28 14.04 32.70
N LEU A 5 14.14 13.76 31.40
CA LEU A 5 12.97 13.07 30.86
C LEU A 5 12.86 11.64 31.41
N THR A 6 13.96 10.89 31.38
CA THR A 6 13.97 9.51 31.92
C THR A 6 13.73 9.49 33.42
N LYS A 7 14.21 10.48 34.18
CA LYS A 7 13.89 10.64 35.60
C LYS A 7 12.39 10.85 35.82
N GLN A 8 11.76 11.78 35.08
CA GLN A 8 10.31 12.03 35.19
C GLN A 8 9.49 10.80 34.82
N LEU A 9 9.86 10.10 33.74
CA LEU A 9 9.21 8.86 33.32
C LEU A 9 9.29 7.78 34.41
N THR A 10 10.46 7.64 35.04
CA THR A 10 10.70 6.66 36.12
C THR A 10 9.87 7.00 37.35
N ASN A 11 9.84 8.28 37.75
CA ASN A 11 9.05 8.73 38.90
C ASN A 11 7.55 8.55 38.69
N LEU A 12 7.05 8.70 37.46
CA LEU A 12 5.65 8.46 37.13
C LEU A 12 5.30 6.97 37.16
N ALA A 13 6.17 6.12 36.63
CA ALA A 13 5.92 4.69 36.53
C ALA A 13 6.23 3.91 37.83
N GLY A 14 7.14 4.43 38.67
CA GLY A 14 7.60 3.76 39.89
C GLY A 14 8.48 2.53 39.60
N ASN A 15 9.25 2.54 38.51
CA ASN A 15 10.21 1.49 38.15
C ASN A 15 11.66 1.90 38.47
N LEU A 16 12.62 0.99 38.24
CA LEU A 16 14.06 1.32 38.35
C LEU A 16 14.52 2.20 37.17
N TRP A 17 15.32 3.22 37.45
CA TRP A 17 15.73 4.21 36.44
C TRP A 17 16.55 3.60 35.29
N ASN A 18 17.40 2.61 35.58
CA ASN A 18 18.15 1.90 34.54
C ASN A 18 17.24 1.27 33.46
N LYS A 19 16.03 0.82 33.82
CA LYS A 19 15.05 0.28 32.85
C LYS A 19 14.43 1.35 31.95
N SER A 20 14.26 2.56 32.48
CA SER A 20 13.80 3.69 31.69
C SER A 20 14.88 4.17 30.72
N LEU A 21 16.17 4.08 31.10
CA LEU A 21 17.32 4.41 30.25
C LEU A 21 17.51 3.41 29.10
N THR A 22 17.25 2.11 29.32
CA THR A 22 17.29 1.10 28.25
C THR A 22 16.11 1.15 27.29
N GLY A 23 15.12 2.03 27.54
CA GLY A 23 14.01 2.28 26.63
C GLY A 23 12.86 1.27 26.69
N ASN A 24 12.77 0.46 27.77
CA ASN A 24 11.73 -0.57 27.89
C ASN A 24 10.35 0.03 28.22
N ARG A 25 9.58 0.39 27.18
CA ARG A 25 8.30 1.10 27.34
C ARG A 25 7.23 0.29 28.07
N ALA A 26 7.13 -1.01 27.76
CA ALA A 26 6.13 -1.90 28.34
C ALA A 26 6.35 -2.07 29.84
N GLU A 27 7.61 -2.22 30.27
CA GLU A 27 7.98 -2.37 31.68
C GLU A 27 7.57 -1.13 32.50
N ARG A 28 7.69 0.09 31.98
CA ARG A 28 7.21 1.29 32.68
C ARG A 28 5.70 1.25 32.95
N ILE A 29 4.91 0.83 31.97
CA ILE A 29 3.47 0.71 32.15
C ILE A 29 3.13 -0.46 33.07
N GLU A 30 3.88 -1.56 32.99
CA GLU A 30 3.75 -2.68 33.92
C GLU A 30 3.85 -2.22 35.37
N TYR A 31 4.96 -1.56 35.77
CA TYR A 31 5.12 -1.06 37.14
C TYR A 31 4.02 -0.09 37.56
N LEU A 32 3.65 0.85 36.68
CA LEU A 32 2.55 1.77 36.95
C LEU A 32 1.26 1.01 37.29
N LEU A 33 0.92 -0.01 36.50
CA LEU A 33 -0.27 -0.81 36.74
C LEU A 33 -0.13 -1.66 38.00
N LEU A 34 1.02 -2.31 38.24
CA LEU A 34 1.26 -3.09 39.46
C LEU A 34 1.02 -2.25 40.71
N HIS A 35 1.57 -1.04 40.78
CA HIS A 35 1.38 -0.13 41.91
C HIS A 35 -0.10 0.20 42.13
N ASN A 36 -0.84 0.52 41.07
CA ASN A 36 -2.25 0.90 41.16
C ASN A 36 -3.16 -0.30 41.53
N PHE A 37 -2.92 -1.47 40.95
CA PHE A 37 -3.66 -2.69 41.30
C PHE A 37 -3.34 -3.15 42.73
N TYR A 38 -2.08 -3.07 43.14
CA TYR A 38 -1.64 -3.43 44.50
C TYR A 38 -2.26 -2.52 45.57
N GLN A 39 -2.30 -1.20 45.33
CA GLN A 39 -2.96 -0.24 46.24
C GLN A 39 -4.44 -0.56 46.44
N LYS A 40 -5.11 -1.11 45.43
CA LYS A 40 -6.51 -1.53 45.46
C LYS A 40 -6.70 -3.00 45.90
N LYS A 41 -5.65 -3.63 46.42
CA LYS A 41 -5.66 -5.01 46.95
C LYS A 41 -6.04 -6.09 45.92
N TYR A 42 -5.77 -5.85 44.64
CA TYR A 42 -5.90 -6.88 43.62
C TYR A 42 -4.70 -7.84 43.62
N ILE A 43 -4.97 -9.09 43.28
CA ILE A 43 -3.94 -10.06 42.91
C ILE A 43 -3.33 -9.63 41.57
N LEU A 44 -2.00 -9.65 41.50
CA LEU A 44 -1.26 -9.21 40.33
C LEU A 44 -0.96 -10.41 39.42
N PRO A 45 -0.97 -10.24 38.08
CA PRO A 45 -0.61 -11.31 37.16
C PRO A 45 0.85 -11.72 37.39
N ASP A 46 1.24 -12.98 37.30
CA ASP A 46 2.66 -13.35 37.42
C ASP A 46 3.45 -12.96 36.16
N LYS A 47 4.76 -12.77 36.35
CA LYS A 47 5.66 -12.49 35.23
C LYS A 47 5.95 -13.79 34.49
N GLN A 48 5.54 -13.88 33.22
CA GLN A 48 5.81 -15.05 32.39
C GLN A 48 7.33 -15.27 32.23
N SER A 49 7.77 -16.52 32.23
CA SER A 49 9.20 -16.86 32.21
C SER A 49 9.82 -16.48 30.86
N ARG A 50 11.16 -16.29 30.86
CA ARG A 50 11.93 -15.99 29.64
C ARG A 50 11.86 -17.13 28.61
N ARG A 51 11.65 -18.38 29.04
CA ARG A 51 11.47 -19.56 28.14
C ARG A 51 10.12 -19.52 27.41
N ASP A 52 9.05 -19.16 28.10
CA ASP A 52 7.72 -19.00 27.49
C ASP A 52 7.66 -17.79 26.55
N SER A 53 8.41 -16.73 26.90
CA SER A 53 8.57 -15.53 26.10
C SER A 53 9.32 -15.77 24.78
N LEU A 54 10.31 -16.69 24.77
CA LEU A 54 11.10 -17.04 23.59
C LEU A 54 10.31 -17.88 22.57
N ALA A 55 9.43 -18.78 23.05
CA ALA A 55 8.48 -19.49 22.20
C ALA A 55 7.50 -18.52 21.49
N ALA A 56 7.16 -17.40 22.15
CA ALA A 56 6.36 -16.32 21.58
C ALA A 56 7.17 -15.31 20.73
N SER A 57 8.47 -15.09 21.00
CA SER A 57 9.28 -14.04 20.35
C SER A 57 9.96 -14.48 19.06
N ASN A 58 10.13 -15.77 18.79
CA ASN A 58 10.77 -16.27 17.57
C ASN A 58 9.97 -16.04 16.27
N LYS A 59 8.78 -15.44 16.37
CA LYS A 59 8.10 -14.84 15.23
C LYS A 59 7.87 -13.37 15.58
N ARG A 60 8.39 -12.43 14.77
CA ARG A 60 7.79 -11.09 14.62
C ARG A 60 6.37 -11.29 14.09
N ALA A 61 5.47 -11.77 14.94
CA ALA A 61 4.12 -12.08 14.59
C ALA A 61 3.42 -10.75 14.31
N LYS A 62 2.84 -10.65 13.11
CA LYS A 62 1.98 -9.52 12.73
C LYS A 62 0.93 -9.31 13.82
N ALA A 63 0.54 -8.04 14.05
CA ALA A 63 -0.53 -7.72 14.99
C ALA A 63 -1.72 -8.64 14.74
N ALA A 64 -2.17 -9.34 15.78
CA ALA A 64 -3.18 -10.39 15.70
C ALA A 64 -4.60 -9.88 15.43
N PHE A 65 -4.76 -8.55 15.28
CA PHE A 65 -6.02 -7.83 15.18
C PHE A 65 -5.84 -6.58 14.32
N SER A 66 -6.94 -6.04 13.81
CA SER A 66 -6.94 -4.84 12.97
C SER A 66 -6.54 -3.60 13.76
N GLY A 67 -5.53 -2.86 13.27
CA GLY A 67 -5.03 -1.62 13.90
C GLY A 67 -5.91 -0.39 13.65
N GLY A 68 -5.31 0.81 13.74
CA GLY A 68 -5.96 2.07 13.39
C GLY A 68 -6.39 2.14 11.93
N LEU A 69 -7.43 2.92 11.64
CA LEU A 69 -7.93 3.18 10.29
C LEU A 69 -7.11 4.28 9.62
N VAL A 70 -6.75 4.09 8.35
CA VAL A 70 -6.15 5.14 7.52
C VAL A 70 -6.99 5.26 6.26
N LEU A 71 -7.71 6.38 6.16
CA LEU A 71 -8.53 6.70 4.99
C LEU A 71 -7.63 6.86 3.77
N GLU A 72 -8.14 6.48 2.59
CA GLU A 72 -7.38 6.66 1.36
C GLU A 72 -7.21 8.17 1.07
N PRO A 73 -5.98 8.65 0.87
CA PRO A 73 -5.74 10.05 0.57
C PRO A 73 -6.27 10.38 -0.82
N LYS A 74 -7.02 11.47 -0.93
CA LYS A 74 -7.33 12.11 -2.21
C LYS A 74 -6.04 12.81 -2.70
N ARG A 75 -5.24 12.09 -3.47
CA ARG A 75 -3.92 12.53 -3.93
C ARG A 75 -4.05 13.78 -4.80
N ALA A 76 -3.53 14.91 -4.34
CA ALA A 76 -3.55 16.18 -5.08
C ALA A 76 -2.58 17.19 -4.46
N TYR A 77 -2.33 18.26 -5.22
CA TYR A 77 -1.83 19.51 -4.68
C TYR A 77 -3.04 20.41 -4.35
N TYR A 78 -3.18 20.77 -3.08
CA TYR A 78 -4.20 21.67 -2.58
C TYR A 78 -3.58 23.05 -2.38
N ASP A 79 -3.99 23.97 -3.25
CA ASP A 79 -3.59 25.37 -3.29
C ASP A 79 -4.37 26.26 -2.32
N LYS A 80 -5.54 25.80 -1.87
CA LYS A 80 -6.39 26.43 -0.86
C LYS A 80 -6.32 25.76 0.51
N TYR A 81 -6.93 26.41 1.51
CA TYR A 81 -6.79 25.99 2.90
C TYR A 81 -7.37 24.59 3.17
N VAL A 82 -6.59 23.81 3.92
CA VAL A 82 -6.99 22.52 4.50
C VAL A 82 -6.93 22.63 6.01
N VAL A 83 -7.98 22.18 6.68
CA VAL A 83 -8.04 22.14 8.15
C VAL A 83 -7.65 20.75 8.64
N LEU A 84 -6.76 20.67 9.63
CA LEU A 84 -6.42 19.46 10.35
C LEU A 84 -7.18 19.41 11.68
N LEU A 85 -8.05 18.41 11.82
CA LEU A 85 -8.73 18.09 13.08
C LEU A 85 -8.15 16.80 13.66
N ASP A 86 -7.81 16.78 14.94
CA ASP A 86 -7.18 15.62 15.61
C ASP A 86 -7.84 15.35 16.97
N PHE A 87 -8.00 14.07 17.33
CA PHE A 87 -8.55 13.67 18.62
C PHE A 87 -7.53 13.85 19.74
N ASN A 88 -7.94 14.51 20.82
CA ASN A 88 -7.12 14.71 22.00
C ASN A 88 -6.83 13.37 22.70
N SER A 89 -5.66 12.79 22.42
CA SER A 89 -5.21 11.51 23.00
C SER A 89 -6.22 10.38 22.78
N LEU A 90 -6.52 10.05 21.52
CA LEU A 90 -7.59 9.13 21.10
C LEU A 90 -7.70 7.87 21.98
N TYR A 91 -6.66 7.03 22.03
CA TYR A 91 -6.74 5.75 22.76
C TYR A 91 -6.89 5.90 24.27
N PRO A 92 -6.14 6.78 24.97
CA PRO A 92 -6.43 7.13 26.36
C PRO A 92 -7.88 7.57 26.60
N SER A 93 -8.46 8.36 25.70
CA SER A 93 -9.83 8.85 25.82
C SER A 93 -10.85 7.72 25.59
N ILE A 94 -10.62 6.83 24.62
CA ILE A 94 -11.45 5.63 24.38
C ILE A 94 -11.45 4.69 25.59
N ILE A 95 -10.29 4.46 26.22
CA ILE A 95 -10.19 3.60 27.40
C ILE A 95 -11.06 4.17 28.54
N GLN A 96 -11.02 5.49 28.74
CA GLN A 96 -11.82 6.17 29.77
C GLN A 96 -13.32 6.18 29.45
N GLU A 97 -13.66 6.51 28.21
CA GLU A 97 -15.04 6.61 27.72
C GLU A 97 -15.77 5.27 27.88
N TYR A 98 -15.24 4.22 27.27
CA TYR A 98 -15.87 2.90 27.23
C TYR A 98 -15.50 2.02 28.43
N ASN A 99 -15.01 2.62 29.52
CA ASN A 99 -14.62 1.95 30.77
C ASN A 99 -13.78 0.67 30.51
N VAL A 100 -12.80 0.74 29.62
CA VAL A 100 -12.02 -0.43 29.18
C VAL A 100 -11.03 -0.81 30.26
N CYS A 101 -11.25 -1.93 30.95
CA CYS A 101 -10.36 -2.41 32.00
C CYS A 101 -10.40 -3.93 32.12
N PHE A 102 -9.34 -4.50 32.70
CA PHE A 102 -9.26 -5.90 33.12
C PHE A 102 -10.37 -6.30 34.09
N THR A 103 -10.90 -5.33 34.85
CA THR A 103 -11.88 -5.54 35.93
C THR A 103 -13.32 -5.25 35.53
N THR A 104 -13.54 -4.79 34.29
CA THR A 104 -14.87 -4.32 33.85
C THR A 104 -15.37 -5.06 32.61
N ILE A 105 -14.48 -5.59 31.78
CA ILE A 105 -14.84 -6.28 30.54
C ILE A 105 -14.47 -7.76 30.67
N PRO A 106 -15.46 -8.68 30.57
CA PRO A 106 -15.17 -10.10 30.58
C PRO A 106 -14.38 -10.49 29.33
N ARG A 107 -13.41 -11.39 29.51
CA ARG A 107 -12.53 -11.89 28.45
C ARG A 107 -12.70 -13.40 28.38
N ILE A 108 -13.56 -13.86 27.49
CA ILE A 108 -13.84 -15.29 27.30
C ILE A 108 -13.08 -15.76 26.07
N LYS A 109 -12.24 -16.76 26.24
CA LYS A 109 -11.60 -17.46 25.13
C LYS A 109 -12.42 -18.72 24.87
N LYS A 110 -12.99 -18.84 23.68
CA LYS A 110 -13.59 -20.10 23.26
C LYS A 110 -12.44 -21.06 22.96
N ASP A 111 -12.44 -22.20 23.61
CA ASP A 111 -11.51 -23.27 23.28
C ASP A 111 -11.89 -23.79 21.89
N LEU A 112 -11.14 -23.34 20.88
CA LEU A 112 -11.16 -23.94 19.56
C LEU A 112 -10.31 -25.22 19.61
N GLY A 113 -10.86 -26.26 20.23
CA GLY A 113 -10.43 -27.64 20.07
C GLY A 113 -10.24 -28.44 21.37
N ASP A 114 -11.25 -29.25 21.73
CA ASP A 114 -11.09 -30.71 21.91
C ASP A 114 -12.49 -31.38 22.04
N GLN A 115 -13.17 -31.69 20.92
CA GLN A 115 -14.43 -32.46 20.93
C GLN A 115 -14.22 -33.97 21.20
N SER A 116 -13.09 -34.36 21.81
CA SER A 116 -12.76 -35.79 22.03
C SER A 116 -12.76 -36.23 23.49
N LYS A 117 -13.00 -35.33 24.46
CA LYS A 117 -13.03 -35.70 25.89
C LYS A 117 -14.14 -34.95 26.61
N PHE A 118 -14.89 -35.68 27.44
CA PHE A 118 -16.13 -35.29 28.13
C PHE A 118 -17.42 -35.51 27.34
N ALA A 119 -17.63 -36.76 26.91
CA ALA A 119 -18.97 -37.33 26.94
C ALA A 119 -19.32 -37.63 28.41
N GLY A 120 -20.43 -37.07 28.88
CA GLY A 120 -21.09 -37.44 30.14
C GLY A 120 -20.71 -36.60 31.35
N VAL A 121 -21.41 -35.47 31.55
CA VAL A 121 -22.10 -35.14 32.81
C VAL A 121 -23.27 -34.20 32.45
N ASP A 122 -24.42 -34.45 33.05
CA ASP A 122 -25.76 -33.99 32.72
C ASP A 122 -25.98 -32.48 32.61
N GLU A 123 -26.89 -32.13 31.69
CA GLU A 123 -27.47 -30.82 31.44
C GLU A 123 -28.35 -30.36 32.61
N VAL A 124 -27.96 -29.32 33.35
CA VAL A 124 -28.92 -28.40 33.97
C VAL A 124 -28.33 -26.97 33.97
N ASP A 125 -29.10 -26.02 33.44
CA ASP A 125 -28.96 -24.56 33.47
C ASP A 125 -27.81 -23.89 32.70
N LYS A 126 -28.03 -23.66 31.40
CA LYS A 126 -27.45 -22.51 30.66
C LYS A 126 -28.55 -21.53 30.26
N PRO A 127 -28.46 -20.23 30.62
CA PRO A 127 -29.39 -19.23 30.12
C PRO A 127 -29.13 -18.93 28.64
N ALA A 128 -30.21 -18.58 27.95
CA ALA A 128 -30.36 -18.47 26.50
C ALA A 128 -29.16 -17.87 25.74
N THR A 129 -28.77 -18.61 24.71
CA THR A 129 -27.77 -18.34 23.68
C THR A 129 -28.06 -17.02 22.95
N SER A 130 -27.25 -15.99 23.22
CA SER A 130 -27.03 -14.93 22.23
C SER A 130 -25.87 -15.35 21.34
N THR A 131 -26.09 -15.37 20.03
CA THR A 131 -25.10 -15.59 18.98
C THR A 131 -24.07 -14.44 19.00
N ARG A 132 -23.13 -14.47 19.95
CA ARG A 132 -22.07 -13.47 20.07
C ARG A 132 -21.00 -13.71 19.02
N SER A 133 -20.71 -12.66 18.25
CA SER A 133 -19.71 -12.65 17.17
C SER A 133 -18.33 -13.04 17.69
N LEU A 134 -17.60 -13.85 16.91
CA LEU A 134 -16.24 -14.28 17.25
C LEU A 134 -15.24 -13.13 17.02
N GLY A 135 -14.43 -12.83 18.03
CA GLY A 135 -13.31 -11.89 17.97
C GLY A 135 -12.01 -12.55 17.49
N SER A 136 -10.91 -11.79 17.55
CA SER A 136 -9.61 -12.27 17.06
C SER A 136 -9.08 -13.46 17.88
N LYS A 137 -8.47 -14.47 17.24
CA LYS A 137 -7.81 -15.64 17.89
C LYS A 137 -8.69 -16.46 18.85
N GLY A 138 -9.97 -16.65 18.53
CA GLY A 138 -10.88 -17.47 19.34
C GLY A 138 -11.40 -16.78 20.60
N TRP A 139 -11.08 -15.50 20.80
CA TRP A 139 -11.70 -14.70 21.84
C TRP A 139 -13.12 -14.30 21.43
N GLU A 140 -14.02 -14.17 22.39
CA GLU A 140 -15.28 -13.47 22.15
C GLU A 140 -15.02 -11.98 21.91
N LEU A 141 -15.87 -11.36 21.08
CA LEU A 141 -15.77 -9.93 20.82
C LEU A 141 -16.04 -9.14 22.11
N ALA A 142 -15.02 -8.43 22.60
CA ALA A 142 -15.14 -7.58 23.78
C ALA A 142 -16.11 -6.42 23.54
N VAL A 143 -17.07 -6.23 24.44
CA VAL A 143 -18.09 -5.16 24.39
C VAL A 143 -17.88 -4.24 25.60
N PRO A 144 -18.06 -2.91 25.45
CA PRO A 144 -18.08 -1.99 26.59
C PRO A 144 -19.09 -2.44 27.67
N PRO A 145 -18.77 -2.29 28.96
CA PRO A 145 -19.70 -2.60 30.02
C PRO A 145 -20.84 -1.56 30.06
N SER A 146 -21.91 -1.88 30.80
CA SER A 146 -22.96 -0.89 31.12
C SER A 146 -22.37 0.32 31.84
N ASN A 147 -22.97 1.50 31.63
CA ASN A 147 -22.60 2.74 32.30
C ASN A 147 -22.83 2.70 33.83
N THR A 148 -23.58 1.72 34.33
CA THR A 148 -23.79 1.48 35.77
C THR A 148 -22.58 0.82 36.44
N VAL A 149 -21.65 0.24 35.68
CA VAL A 149 -20.46 -0.41 36.23
C VAL A 149 -19.46 0.66 36.67
N ALA A 150 -18.95 0.54 37.90
CA ALA A 150 -17.94 1.44 38.44
C ALA A 150 -16.71 1.52 37.51
N LYS A 151 -16.06 2.70 37.47
CA LYS A 151 -14.88 2.91 36.63
C LYS A 151 -13.75 1.98 37.07
N GLY A 152 -13.19 1.22 36.13
CA GLY A 152 -12.07 0.31 36.38
C GLY A 152 -10.75 1.06 36.62
N ILE A 153 -9.70 0.30 36.96
CA ILE A 153 -8.38 0.85 37.27
C ILE A 153 -7.76 1.61 36.08
N LEU A 154 -7.81 1.08 34.85
CA LEU A 154 -7.19 1.75 33.71
C LEU A 154 -7.80 3.14 33.43
N PRO A 155 -9.14 3.30 33.35
CA PRO A 155 -9.78 4.61 33.27
C PRO A 155 -9.36 5.58 34.38
N GLN A 156 -9.28 5.10 35.63
CA GLN A 156 -8.89 5.94 36.77
C GLN A 156 -7.45 6.45 36.65
N VAL A 157 -6.51 5.56 36.31
CA VAL A 157 -5.09 5.91 36.11
C VAL A 157 -4.94 6.91 34.96
N LEU A 158 -5.65 6.70 33.85
CA LEU A 158 -5.59 7.63 32.71
C LEU A 158 -6.20 8.99 33.05
N ASN A 159 -7.34 9.03 33.74
CA ASN A 159 -7.95 10.27 34.20
C ASN A 159 -6.98 11.06 35.10
N TYR A 160 -6.31 10.38 36.03
CA TYR A 160 -5.26 10.98 36.85
C TYR A 160 -4.13 11.58 36.02
N LEU A 161 -3.57 10.82 35.07
CA LEU A 161 -2.49 11.28 34.20
C LEU A 161 -2.93 12.47 33.33
N VAL A 162 -4.12 12.42 32.73
CA VAL A 162 -4.66 13.48 31.88
C VAL A 162 -4.88 14.77 32.68
N ASN A 163 -5.48 14.69 33.86
CA ASN A 163 -5.71 15.86 34.71
C ASN A 163 -4.38 16.46 35.19
N ARG A 164 -3.44 15.63 35.65
CA ARG A 164 -2.10 16.08 36.03
C ARG A 164 -1.36 16.74 34.87
N ARG A 165 -1.56 16.28 33.63
CA ARG A 165 -1.01 16.95 32.43
C ARG A 165 -1.67 18.30 32.17
N LYS A 166 -2.99 18.42 32.33
CA LYS A 166 -3.71 19.70 32.22
C LYS A 166 -3.15 20.72 33.22
N ASP A 167 -2.95 20.32 34.47
CA ASP A 167 -2.40 21.21 35.50
C ASP A 167 -0.97 21.67 35.18
N VAL A 168 -0.12 20.77 34.66
CA VAL A 168 1.24 21.12 34.25
C VAL A 168 1.23 22.09 33.07
N ARG A 169 0.33 21.93 32.09
CA ARG A 169 0.21 22.86 30.95
C ARG A 169 -0.25 24.24 31.41
N LYS A 170 -1.25 24.32 32.30
CA LYS A 170 -1.68 25.59 32.91
C LYS A 170 -0.54 26.32 33.62
N LYS A 171 0.27 25.58 34.40
CA LYS A 171 1.47 26.15 35.05
C LYS A 171 2.50 26.65 34.03
N MET A 172 2.70 25.91 32.95
CA MET A 172 3.66 26.26 31.89
C MET A 172 3.25 27.50 31.09
N GLU A 173 1.95 27.78 30.97
CA GLU A 173 1.42 28.97 30.28
C GLU A 173 1.71 30.27 31.04
N VAL A 174 1.63 30.24 32.38
CA VAL A 174 1.90 31.40 33.23
C VAL A 174 3.40 31.55 33.59
N GLU A 175 4.19 30.51 33.38
CA GLU A 175 5.61 30.49 33.76
C GLU A 175 6.47 31.35 32.83
N LYS A 176 7.26 32.23 33.45
CA LYS A 176 8.17 33.17 32.77
C LYS A 176 9.61 32.69 32.77
N ASP A 177 10.03 31.93 33.78
CA ASP A 177 11.39 31.40 33.85
C ASP A 177 11.59 30.31 32.78
N ALA A 178 12.55 30.52 31.88
CA ALA A 178 12.82 29.62 30.76
C ALA A 178 13.23 28.21 31.22
N THR A 179 13.97 28.11 32.33
CA THR A 179 14.45 26.84 32.89
C THR A 179 13.28 26.07 33.51
N ILE A 180 12.46 26.73 34.32
CA ILE A 180 11.28 26.09 34.93
C ILE A 180 10.28 25.69 33.85
N LYS A 181 10.06 26.55 32.85
CA LYS A 181 9.21 26.25 31.70
C LYS A 181 9.69 25.02 30.94
N GLN A 182 11.00 24.88 30.73
CA GLN A 182 11.59 23.67 30.15
C GLN A 182 11.36 22.43 31.01
N GLN A 183 11.50 22.53 32.35
CA GLN A 183 11.21 21.42 33.25
C GLN A 183 9.73 20.99 33.21
N LEU A 184 8.82 21.96 33.15
CA LEU A 184 7.38 21.72 32.99
C LEU A 184 7.06 21.07 31.65
N ASP A 185 7.74 21.48 30.57
CA ASP A 185 7.59 20.83 29.27
C ASP A 185 8.06 19.37 29.30
N ILE A 186 9.22 19.09 29.90
CA ILE A 186 9.70 17.71 30.08
C ILE A 186 8.69 16.88 30.90
N LYS A 187 8.08 17.48 31.92
CA LYS A 187 7.06 16.82 32.75
C LYS A 187 5.78 16.52 31.96
N GLN A 188 5.25 17.46 31.15
CA GLN A 188 4.07 17.19 30.34
C GLN A 188 4.34 16.15 29.25
N GLN A 189 5.54 16.17 28.66
CA GLN A 189 5.99 15.16 27.69
C GLN A 189 6.04 13.76 28.33
N ALA A 190 6.61 13.64 29.52
CA ALA A 190 6.67 12.37 30.25
C ALA A 190 5.27 11.80 30.50
N ILE A 191 4.33 12.63 30.98
CA ILE A 191 2.94 12.23 31.22
C ILE A 191 2.25 11.80 29.92
N LYS A 192 2.42 12.57 28.82
CA LYS A 192 1.89 12.22 27.49
C LYS A 192 2.37 10.84 27.03
N LEU A 193 3.68 10.59 27.15
CA LEU A 193 4.30 9.34 26.71
C LEU A 193 3.77 8.15 27.52
N VAL A 194 3.62 8.28 28.83
CA VAL A 194 3.07 7.22 29.70
C VAL A 194 1.62 6.93 29.33
N ALA A 195 0.77 7.96 29.23
CA ALA A 195 -0.65 7.79 28.90
C ALA A 195 -0.84 7.10 27.53
N ASN A 196 -0.16 7.58 26.49
CA ASN A 196 -0.25 7.02 25.13
C ASN A 196 0.31 5.59 25.05
N SER A 197 1.27 5.23 25.91
CA SER A 197 1.85 3.88 25.94
C SER A 197 0.95 2.85 26.63
N MET A 198 -0.09 3.27 27.36
CA MET A 198 -0.97 2.35 28.09
C MET A 198 -1.72 1.39 27.17
N TYR A 199 -2.25 1.88 26.05
CA TYR A 199 -2.85 1.02 25.02
C TYR A 199 -1.83 0.04 24.44
N GLY A 200 -0.61 0.51 24.15
CA GLY A 200 0.45 -0.33 23.59
C GLY A 200 0.79 -1.53 24.46
N CYS A 201 0.65 -1.39 25.79
CA CYS A 201 0.81 -2.46 26.76
C CYS A 201 -0.23 -3.58 26.60
N LEU A 202 -1.49 -3.23 26.29
CA LEU A 202 -2.57 -4.21 26.10
C LEU A 202 -2.38 -5.04 24.82
N GLY A 203 -1.83 -4.43 23.77
CA GLY A 203 -1.60 -5.08 22.47
C GLY A 203 -0.25 -5.78 22.32
N PHE A 204 0.68 -5.58 23.25
CA PHE A 204 2.04 -6.15 23.18
C PHE A 204 2.09 -7.54 23.83
N THR A 205 2.35 -8.57 23.02
CA THR A 205 2.30 -9.97 23.46
C THR A 205 3.27 -10.31 24.60
N SER A 206 4.43 -9.64 24.66
CA SER A 206 5.40 -9.84 25.74
C SER A 206 5.16 -8.93 26.95
N SER A 207 4.04 -8.21 26.98
CA SER A 207 3.63 -7.45 28.16
C SER A 207 3.03 -8.37 29.21
N ARG A 208 3.38 -8.16 30.48
CA ARG A 208 2.72 -8.81 31.63
C ARG A 208 1.22 -8.52 31.69
N PHE A 209 0.80 -7.37 31.16
CA PHE A 209 -0.60 -6.94 31.08
C PHE A 209 -1.18 -7.09 29.67
N TYR A 210 -0.70 -8.05 28.88
CA TYR A 210 -1.26 -8.33 27.56
C TYR A 210 -2.74 -8.72 27.64
N ALA A 211 -3.58 -8.04 26.86
CA ALA A 211 -5.01 -8.32 26.75
C ALA A 211 -5.53 -7.96 25.35
N LEU A 212 -5.41 -8.94 24.44
CA LEU A 212 -5.84 -8.80 23.05
C LEU A 212 -7.28 -8.28 22.89
N PRO A 213 -8.31 -8.81 23.60
CA PRO A 213 -9.68 -8.36 23.41
C PRO A 213 -9.88 -6.88 23.77
N LEU A 214 -9.15 -6.38 24.78
CA LEU A 214 -9.21 -4.98 25.18
C LEU A 214 -8.54 -4.08 24.14
N ALA A 215 -7.38 -4.49 23.61
CA ALA A 215 -6.69 -3.76 22.54
C ALA A 215 -7.53 -3.72 21.24
N GLU A 216 -8.20 -4.82 20.90
CA GLU A 216 -9.11 -4.92 19.76
C GLU A 216 -10.32 -3.99 19.94
N LEU A 217 -10.94 -3.95 21.13
CA LEU A 217 -12.04 -3.03 21.41
C LEU A 217 -11.60 -1.57 21.25
N VAL A 218 -10.44 -1.19 21.80
CA VAL A 218 -9.94 0.19 21.70
C VAL A 218 -9.73 0.59 20.24
N THR A 219 -9.09 -0.27 19.44
CA THR A 219 -8.87 0.03 18.01
C THR A 219 -10.18 0.06 17.23
N ARG A 220 -11.12 -0.85 17.51
CA ARG A 220 -12.45 -0.87 16.88
C ARG A 220 -13.19 0.43 17.12
N LYS A 221 -13.26 0.89 18.38
CA LYS A 221 -13.87 2.19 18.71
C LYS A 221 -13.12 3.37 18.09
N GLY A 222 -11.80 3.29 17.96
CA GLY A 222 -11.02 4.29 17.24
C GLY A 222 -11.44 4.43 15.78
N ARG A 223 -11.60 3.30 15.07
CA ARG A 223 -12.06 3.28 13.67
C ARG A 223 -13.48 3.81 13.54
N GLU A 224 -14.41 3.30 14.36
CA GLU A 224 -15.81 3.76 14.37
C GLU A 224 -15.91 5.28 14.58
N ASN A 225 -15.09 5.86 15.47
CA ASN A 225 -15.11 7.28 15.76
C ASN A 225 -14.50 8.12 14.63
N LEU A 226 -13.45 7.62 13.96
CA LEU A 226 -12.87 8.29 12.80
C LEU A 226 -13.84 8.29 11.61
N GLU A 227 -14.48 7.15 11.32
CA GLU A 227 -15.49 7.00 10.26
C GLU A 227 -16.67 7.93 10.50
N LYS A 228 -17.24 7.94 11.70
CA LYS A 228 -18.32 8.87 12.06
C LYS A 228 -17.91 10.34 11.90
N SER A 229 -16.69 10.69 12.31
CA SER A 229 -16.19 12.07 12.18
C SER A 229 -16.05 12.48 10.72
N ALA A 230 -15.60 11.56 9.86
CA ALA A 230 -15.55 11.78 8.42
C ALA A 230 -16.95 11.94 7.83
N ASP A 231 -17.89 11.04 8.16
CA ASP A 231 -19.27 11.08 7.69
C ASP A 231 -19.99 12.39 8.06
N ILE A 232 -19.83 12.88 9.29
CA ILE A 232 -20.40 14.16 9.72
C ILE A 232 -19.87 15.31 8.87
N THR A 233 -18.55 15.30 8.64
CA THR A 233 -17.87 16.35 7.90
C THR A 233 -18.34 16.36 6.44
N GLU A 234 -18.46 15.18 5.81
CA GLU A 234 -18.97 15.06 4.44
C GLU A 234 -20.45 15.47 4.34
N ARG A 235 -21.29 15.15 5.34
CA ARG A 235 -22.69 15.62 5.42
C ARG A 235 -22.81 17.14 5.62
N MET A 236 -21.77 17.80 6.11
CA MET A 236 -21.67 19.26 6.16
C MET A 236 -21.14 19.86 4.85
N ASN A 237 -21.09 19.07 3.76
CA ASN A 237 -20.57 19.45 2.44
C ASN A 237 -19.08 19.87 2.45
N HIS A 238 -18.30 19.37 3.42
CA HIS A 238 -16.86 19.56 3.43
C HIS A 238 -16.14 18.25 3.09
N SER A 239 -15.22 18.31 2.11
CA SER A 239 -14.54 17.13 1.60
C SER A 239 -13.43 16.68 2.57
N VAL A 240 -13.58 15.48 3.13
CA VAL A 240 -12.49 14.82 3.86
C VAL A 240 -11.51 14.28 2.82
N ILE A 241 -10.30 14.80 2.82
CA ILE A 241 -9.27 14.46 1.82
C ILE A 241 -8.28 13.43 2.33
N TYR A 242 -8.13 13.28 3.64
CA TYR A 242 -7.29 12.27 4.27
C TYR A 242 -7.68 12.05 5.73
N GLY A 243 -7.31 10.90 6.28
CA GLY A 243 -7.35 10.64 7.71
C GLY A 243 -6.35 9.57 8.15
N ASP A 244 -5.67 9.79 9.26
CA ASP A 244 -4.71 8.85 9.86
C ASP A 244 -5.08 8.61 11.33
N THR A 245 -5.76 7.50 11.61
CA THR A 245 -6.08 6.96 12.93
C THR A 245 -6.91 7.87 13.85
N ASP A 246 -6.38 9.01 14.26
CA ASP A 246 -6.93 10.01 15.18
C ASP A 246 -7.21 11.37 14.53
N SER A 247 -6.76 11.58 13.30
CA SER A 247 -6.91 12.86 12.61
C SER A 247 -7.64 12.75 11.27
N ILE A 248 -8.35 13.83 10.92
CA ILE A 248 -8.94 14.05 9.58
C ILE A 248 -8.44 15.37 9.01
N MET A 249 -8.16 15.37 7.71
CA MET A 249 -7.82 16.56 6.92
C MET A 249 -9.02 16.92 6.06
N VAL A 250 -9.48 18.16 6.19
CA VAL A 250 -10.69 18.65 5.54
C VAL A 250 -10.33 19.78 4.59
N TYR A 251 -10.62 19.59 3.30
CA TYR A 251 -10.45 20.64 2.31
C TYR A 251 -11.60 21.63 2.42
N THR A 252 -11.26 22.90 2.70
CA THR A 252 -12.25 23.94 2.95
C THR A 252 -12.68 24.68 1.68
N GLY A 253 -11.81 24.70 0.66
CA GLY A 253 -12.07 25.41 -0.60
C GLY A 253 -11.98 26.94 -0.50
N VAL A 254 -11.67 27.50 0.66
CA VAL A 254 -11.52 28.95 0.89
C VAL A 254 -10.05 29.38 0.81
N SER A 255 -9.83 30.65 0.47
CA SER A 255 -8.51 31.25 0.30
C SER A 255 -8.09 32.16 1.45
N THR A 256 -8.90 32.29 2.52
CA THR A 256 -8.57 33.10 3.70
C THR A 256 -8.43 32.25 4.95
N TYR A 257 -7.46 32.59 5.81
CA TYR A 257 -7.19 31.86 7.04
C TYR A 257 -8.36 31.89 8.02
N ASN A 258 -8.98 33.07 8.21
CA ASN A 258 -10.04 33.24 9.20
C ASN A 258 -11.28 32.40 8.84
N GLU A 259 -11.68 32.38 7.56
CA GLU A 259 -12.79 31.52 7.11
C GLU A 259 -12.47 30.03 7.30
N ALA A 260 -11.25 29.61 6.93
CA ALA A 260 -10.83 28.21 7.12
C ALA A 260 -10.86 27.82 8.60
N GLN A 261 -10.39 28.71 9.48
CA GLN A 261 -10.43 28.51 10.93
C GLN A 261 -11.87 28.42 11.45
N ASP A 262 -12.78 29.25 10.96
CA ASP A 262 -14.18 29.23 11.38
C ASP A 262 -14.92 27.98 10.90
N ILE A 263 -14.69 27.55 9.65
CA ILE A 263 -15.15 26.24 9.15
C ILE A 263 -14.63 25.12 10.05
N GLY A 264 -13.33 25.13 10.37
CA GLY A 264 -12.73 24.18 11.29
C GLY A 264 -13.41 24.15 12.67
N ARG A 265 -13.73 25.32 13.23
CA ARG A 265 -14.46 25.44 14.50
C ARG A 265 -15.89 24.91 14.42
N GLN A 266 -16.59 25.15 13.31
CA GLN A 266 -17.95 24.65 13.09
C GLN A 266 -17.98 23.13 13.01
N ILE A 267 -17.10 22.54 12.20
CA ILE A 267 -16.97 21.07 12.06
C ILE A 267 -16.58 20.47 13.42
N LYS A 268 -15.58 21.03 14.10
CA LYS A 268 -15.17 20.61 15.44
C LYS A 268 -16.35 20.57 16.41
N THR A 269 -17.15 21.64 16.44
CA THR A 269 -18.32 21.73 17.32
C THR A 269 -19.36 20.67 16.97
N LYS A 270 -19.61 20.44 15.68
CA LYS A 270 -20.57 19.43 15.23
C LYS A 270 -20.14 18.00 15.58
N ILE A 271 -18.86 17.68 15.40
CA ILE A 271 -18.30 16.37 15.79
C ILE A 271 -18.38 16.21 17.31
N ASN A 272 -17.92 17.19 18.08
CA ASN A 272 -17.95 17.15 19.55
C ASN A 272 -19.37 17.07 20.12
N ASN A 273 -20.39 17.55 19.41
CA ASN A 273 -21.78 17.41 19.83
C ASN A 273 -22.26 15.95 19.92
N GLN A 274 -21.63 15.01 19.18
CA GLN A 274 -21.92 13.58 19.32
C GLN A 274 -21.32 12.96 20.58
N PHE A 275 -20.30 13.62 21.12
CA PHE A 275 -19.58 13.26 22.32
C PHE A 275 -20.02 14.14 23.50
N LYS A 276 -21.26 14.65 23.50
CA LYS A 276 -21.81 15.39 24.65
C LYS A 276 -21.79 14.49 25.88
N ASN A 277 -21.20 14.99 26.97
CA ASN A 277 -20.95 14.25 28.22
C ASN A 277 -19.90 13.13 28.11
N SER A 278 -19.09 13.09 27.05
CA SER A 278 -17.95 12.20 26.88
C SER A 278 -16.64 12.90 27.26
N VAL A 279 -15.61 12.10 27.56
CA VAL A 279 -14.22 12.58 27.68
C VAL A 279 -13.52 12.75 26.33
N MET A 280 -14.14 12.30 25.24
CA MET A 280 -13.61 12.40 23.89
C MET A 280 -13.84 13.80 23.32
N GLU A 281 -12.78 14.37 22.76
CA GLU A 281 -12.82 15.69 22.14
C GLU A 281 -11.90 15.71 20.91
N ILE A 282 -12.41 16.23 19.80
CA ILE A 282 -11.62 16.59 18.63
C ILE A 282 -11.22 18.07 18.72
N GLY A 283 -9.95 18.35 18.43
CA GLY A 283 -9.36 19.69 18.42
C GLY A 283 -9.05 20.17 17.01
N LEU A 284 -8.92 21.49 16.85
CA LEU A 284 -8.33 22.11 15.67
C LEU A 284 -6.81 22.14 15.88
N ASP A 285 -6.09 21.19 15.27
CA ASP A 285 -4.63 21.02 15.49
C ASP A 285 -3.81 21.93 14.56
N GLY A 286 -4.32 22.20 13.36
CA GLY A 286 -3.63 23.07 12.42
C GLY A 286 -4.48 23.52 11.24
N VAL A 287 -4.02 24.58 10.60
CA VAL A 287 -4.57 25.11 9.35
C VAL A 287 -3.42 25.12 8.33
N PHE A 288 -3.58 24.36 7.27
CA PHE A 288 -2.62 24.28 6.18
C PHE A 288 -3.04 25.25 5.09
N LYS A 289 -2.18 26.21 4.79
CA LYS A 289 -2.38 27.13 3.68
C LYS A 289 -2.29 26.40 2.34
N ARG A 290 -1.34 25.47 2.24
CA ARG A 290 -1.13 24.61 1.08
C ARG A 290 -0.77 23.20 1.55
N LEU A 291 -1.18 22.20 0.79
CA LEU A 291 -0.92 20.79 1.09
C LEU A 291 -0.59 20.01 -0.18
N LEU A 292 0.58 19.39 -0.20
CA LEU A 292 0.94 18.36 -1.16
C LEU A 292 0.69 16.98 -0.53
N LEU A 293 -0.40 16.33 -0.93
CA LEU A 293 -0.80 15.03 -0.41
C LEU A 293 -0.49 13.93 -1.44
N LEU A 294 0.50 13.07 -1.14
CA LEU A 294 0.99 12.06 -2.08
C LEU A 294 0.39 10.68 -1.82
N LYS A 295 0.64 10.12 -0.64
CA LYS A 295 0.23 8.76 -0.24
C LYS A 295 -0.04 8.73 1.27
N LYS A 296 -0.52 7.59 1.77
CA LYS A 296 -0.71 7.38 3.22
C LYS A 296 0.57 7.74 3.97
N LYS A 297 0.45 8.64 4.95
CA LYS A 297 1.56 9.14 5.79
C LYS A 297 2.69 9.82 4.99
N LYS A 298 2.41 10.30 3.78
CA LYS A 298 3.35 10.99 2.89
C LYS A 298 2.75 12.30 2.37
N TYR A 299 3.07 13.40 3.03
CA TYR A 299 2.62 14.75 2.65
C TYR A 299 3.61 15.84 3.08
N ALA A 300 3.54 16.98 2.42
CA ALA A 300 4.14 18.24 2.87
C ALA A 300 3.06 19.31 2.97
N ALA A 301 3.07 20.10 4.02
CA ALA A 301 2.07 21.14 4.27
C ALA A 301 2.75 22.44 4.68
N LEU A 302 2.22 23.57 4.21
CA LEU A 302 2.54 24.89 4.76
C LEU A 302 1.56 25.20 5.88
N ILE A 303 2.00 25.07 7.13
CA ILE A 303 1.19 25.37 8.30
C ILE A 303 1.22 26.87 8.52
N GLU A 304 0.05 27.49 8.65
CA GLU A 304 -0.07 28.89 9.01
C GLU A 304 -0.62 29.03 10.44
N THR A 305 0.02 29.85 11.26
CA THR A 305 -0.38 30.12 12.65
C THR A 305 -0.54 31.61 12.85
N LYS A 306 -1.72 32.03 13.32
CA LYS A 306 -1.99 33.41 13.70
C LYS A 306 -1.35 33.72 15.05
N LEU A 307 -0.46 34.70 15.08
CA LEU A 307 0.22 35.19 16.29
C LEU A 307 -0.64 36.23 17.02
N SER A 308 -0.25 36.54 18.26
CA SER A 308 -0.99 37.45 19.16
C SER A 308 -1.07 38.90 18.64
N ASP A 309 -0.14 39.29 17.78
CA ASP A 309 -0.03 40.59 17.12
C ASP A 309 -0.79 40.65 15.78
N ASN A 310 -1.64 39.65 15.48
CA ASN A 310 -2.32 39.45 14.20
C ASN A 310 -1.39 39.20 12.99
N THR A 311 -0.10 38.94 13.20
CA THR A 311 0.78 38.48 12.13
C THR A 311 0.65 36.96 11.91
N PHE A 312 1.08 36.48 10.75
CA PHE A 312 1.03 35.06 10.41
C PHE A 312 2.44 34.49 10.36
N LYS A 313 2.63 33.37 11.06
CA LYS A 313 3.84 32.56 10.96
C LYS A 313 3.55 31.34 10.09
N THR A 314 4.35 31.17 9.03
CA THR A 314 4.29 30.00 8.16
C THR A 314 5.44 29.03 8.47
N VAL A 315 5.14 27.73 8.50
CA VAL A 315 6.14 26.67 8.74
C VAL A 315 5.84 25.50 7.81
N ILE A 316 6.84 25.08 7.03
CA ILE A 316 6.73 23.87 6.22
C ILE A 316 6.88 22.64 7.13
N GLN A 317 5.91 21.74 7.05
CA GLN A 317 5.94 20.46 7.75
C GLN A 317 5.96 19.31 6.75
N ASN A 318 7.01 18.49 6.84
CA ASN A 318 7.19 17.29 6.01
C ASN A 318 6.89 16.03 6.83
N LYS A 319 6.08 15.12 6.28
CA LYS A 319 5.71 13.85 6.93
C LYS A 319 5.92 12.69 5.98
N GLY A 320 6.84 11.79 6.33
CA GLY A 320 7.10 10.53 5.63
C GLY A 320 7.62 10.64 4.19
N LEU A 321 7.98 11.85 3.75
CA LEU A 321 8.65 12.10 2.48
C LEU A 321 10.09 11.59 2.48
N ASP A 322 10.65 11.34 1.30
CA ASP A 322 12.01 10.81 1.17
C ASP A 322 13.07 11.74 1.75
N ILE A 323 12.85 13.05 1.59
CA ILE A 323 13.70 14.14 2.09
C ILE A 323 13.84 14.20 3.63
N VAL A 324 12.97 13.52 4.39
CA VAL A 324 13.09 13.41 5.85
C VAL A 324 13.68 12.08 6.31
N ARG A 325 13.96 11.17 5.39
CA ARG A 325 14.55 9.87 5.72
C ARG A 325 16.07 9.97 5.76
N ARG A 326 16.68 9.14 6.59
CA ARG A 326 18.14 9.13 6.81
C ARG A 326 18.92 8.41 5.71
N ASP A 327 18.24 7.56 4.94
CA ASP A 327 18.80 6.71 3.88
C ASP A 327 18.88 7.40 2.50
N TRP A 328 18.64 8.71 2.44
CA TRP A 328 18.90 9.55 1.27
C TRP A 328 20.06 10.50 1.57
N CYS A 329 20.87 10.80 0.55
CA CYS A 329 21.98 11.73 0.69
C CYS A 329 21.48 13.16 0.96
N ASP A 330 22.34 13.99 1.55
CA ASP A 330 21.96 15.35 1.96
C ASP A 330 21.65 16.24 0.76
N LEU A 331 22.31 16.02 -0.40
CA LEU A 331 21.98 16.70 -1.64
C LEU A 331 20.51 16.53 -2.03
N THR A 332 20.00 15.29 -1.98
CA THR A 332 18.59 14.99 -2.25
C THR A 332 17.65 15.73 -1.30
N LYS A 333 18.02 15.81 -0.01
CA LYS A 333 17.21 16.53 0.98
C LYS A 333 17.19 18.02 0.69
N THR A 334 18.34 18.60 0.35
CA THR A 334 18.48 20.02 -0.01
C THR A 334 17.65 20.35 -1.25
N ILE A 335 17.80 19.60 -2.33
CA ILE A 335 17.04 19.77 -3.58
C ILE A 335 15.53 19.64 -3.30
N GLY A 336 15.11 18.56 -2.64
CA GLY A 336 13.70 18.31 -2.39
C GLY A 336 13.06 19.32 -1.44
N ASN A 337 13.77 19.78 -0.40
CA ASN A 337 13.29 20.86 0.46
C ASN A 337 13.18 22.18 -0.29
N LYS A 338 14.12 22.50 -1.19
CA LYS A 338 14.06 23.73 -1.98
C LYS A 338 12.88 23.73 -2.96
N ILE A 339 12.62 22.60 -3.61
CA ILE A 339 11.48 22.44 -4.51
C ILE A 339 10.15 22.54 -3.74
N LEU A 340 10.08 21.95 -2.54
CA LEU A 340 8.91 22.12 -1.67
C LEU A 340 8.72 23.56 -1.21
N GLU A 341 9.81 24.27 -0.90
CA GLU A 341 9.75 25.70 -0.56
C GLU A 341 9.22 26.52 -1.75
N MET A 342 9.73 26.29 -2.96
CA MET A 342 9.23 26.95 -4.18
C MET A 342 7.73 26.68 -4.40
N LEU A 343 7.30 25.43 -4.18
CA LEU A 343 5.91 25.01 -4.34
C LEU A 343 4.98 25.60 -3.26
N LEU A 344 5.39 25.52 -2.00
CA LEU A 344 4.53 25.84 -0.86
C LEU A 344 4.60 27.31 -0.46
N SER A 345 5.75 27.97 -0.58
CA SER A 345 5.96 29.33 -0.08
C SER A 345 5.72 30.44 -1.11
N GLY A 346 5.63 30.12 -2.40
CA GLY A 346 5.38 31.14 -3.44
C GLY A 346 4.00 31.81 -3.30
N GLU A 347 3.81 33.00 -3.85
CA GLU A 347 2.47 33.58 -4.08
C GLU A 347 1.63 32.68 -5.01
N GLU A 348 0.40 33.05 -5.38
CA GLU A 348 -0.29 32.42 -6.51
C GLU A 348 0.52 32.67 -7.79
N LYS A 349 1.57 31.90 -8.00
CA LYS A 349 2.40 31.95 -9.20
C LYS A 349 1.66 31.19 -10.29
N GLU A 350 1.63 31.77 -11.48
CA GLU A 350 1.26 31.02 -12.69
C GLU A 350 2.11 29.74 -12.77
N SER A 351 1.47 28.60 -13.01
CA SER A 351 2.14 27.29 -13.04
C SER A 351 3.36 27.28 -13.97
N SER A 352 3.37 28.10 -15.03
CA SER A 352 4.50 28.29 -15.94
C SER A 352 5.76 28.82 -15.25
N LYS A 353 5.65 29.87 -14.43
CA LYS A 353 6.79 30.48 -13.73
C LYS A 353 7.42 29.54 -12.71
N LEU A 354 6.60 28.78 -11.99
CA LEU A 354 7.09 27.77 -11.06
C LEU A 354 7.90 26.68 -11.78
N LEU A 355 7.44 26.23 -12.95
CA LEU A 355 8.15 25.24 -13.76
C LEU A 355 9.49 25.77 -14.26
N GLU A 356 9.57 27.03 -14.65
CA GLU A 356 10.83 27.68 -15.06
C GLU A 356 11.81 27.83 -13.90
N GLU A 357 11.33 28.22 -12.72
CA GLU A 357 12.15 28.28 -11.50
C GLU A 357 12.73 26.90 -11.12
N ILE A 358 11.90 25.86 -11.14
CA ILE A 358 12.33 24.48 -10.87
C ILE A 358 13.35 24.02 -11.91
N LYS A 359 13.10 24.31 -13.20
CA LYS A 359 14.02 23.98 -14.30
C LYS A 359 15.38 24.65 -14.07
N SER A 360 15.41 25.96 -13.90
CA SER A 360 16.64 26.73 -13.71
C SER A 360 17.41 26.25 -12.49
N PHE A 361 16.72 25.94 -11.39
CA PHE A 361 17.34 25.37 -10.19
C PHE A 361 17.99 24.01 -10.45
N LEU A 362 17.32 23.09 -11.14
CA LEU A 362 17.86 21.76 -11.44
C LEU A 362 19.04 21.82 -12.42
N GLU A 363 18.97 22.71 -13.42
CA GLU A 363 20.07 22.95 -14.36
C GLU A 363 21.29 23.55 -13.64
N GLN A 364 21.07 24.47 -12.69
CA GLN A 364 22.14 25.03 -11.86
C GLN A 364 22.79 23.95 -10.98
N ILE A 365 21.99 23.10 -10.33
CA ILE A 365 22.52 21.97 -9.54
C ILE A 365 23.39 21.05 -10.41
N ARG A 366 22.97 20.75 -11.64
CA ARG A 366 23.77 19.95 -12.56
C ARG A 366 25.10 20.63 -12.90
N LYS A 367 25.08 21.95 -13.11
CA LYS A 367 26.30 22.74 -13.33
C LYS A 367 27.23 22.70 -12.13
N ASP A 368 26.70 22.94 -10.92
CA ASP A 368 27.46 22.92 -9.67
C ASP A 368 28.10 21.55 -9.40
N ILE A 369 27.39 20.45 -9.72
CA ILE A 369 27.92 19.08 -9.64
C ILE A 369 29.09 18.89 -10.62
N ASN A 370 28.93 19.33 -11.87
CA ASN A 370 29.96 19.13 -12.90
C ASN A 370 31.20 20.01 -12.66
N GLU A 371 31.03 21.19 -12.07
CA GLU A 371 32.11 22.12 -11.70
C GLU A 371 32.79 21.75 -10.38
N GLY A 372 32.31 20.70 -9.69
CA GLY A 372 32.88 20.26 -8.40
C GLY A 372 32.60 21.22 -7.24
N LEU A 373 31.59 22.09 -7.35
CA LEU A 373 31.19 23.04 -6.31
C LEU A 373 30.40 22.38 -5.18
N VAL A 374 29.93 21.14 -5.38
CA VAL A 374 29.20 20.35 -4.38
C VAL A 374 30.17 19.49 -3.58
N SER A 375 30.18 19.63 -2.25
CA SER A 375 31.07 18.85 -1.38
C SER A 375 30.69 17.36 -1.36
N ILE A 376 31.69 16.50 -1.11
CA ILE A 376 31.51 15.05 -0.97
C ILE A 376 30.51 14.71 0.14
N ASP A 377 30.46 15.52 1.21
CA ASP A 377 29.52 15.35 2.32
C ASP A 377 28.05 15.31 1.87
N GLN A 378 27.71 16.05 0.80
CA GLN A 378 26.36 16.07 0.24
C GLN A 378 25.94 14.73 -0.38
N PHE A 379 26.89 13.83 -0.67
CA PHE A 379 26.65 12.50 -1.26
C PHE A 379 26.62 11.37 -0.22
N ILE A 380 26.93 11.65 1.05
CA ILE A 380 27.00 10.64 2.11
C ILE A 380 25.60 10.07 2.38
N ILE A 381 25.48 8.74 2.35
CA ILE A 381 24.29 8.00 2.76
C ILE A 381 24.61 7.29 4.07
N THR A 382 23.72 7.39 5.06
CA THR A 382 23.92 6.76 6.38
C THR A 382 22.86 5.71 6.65
N LYS A 383 23.28 4.50 7.02
CA LYS A 383 22.35 3.42 7.37
C LYS A 383 22.79 2.63 8.60
N THR A 384 21.84 2.34 9.48
CA THR A 384 22.09 1.62 10.72
C THR A 384 22.16 0.11 10.51
N LEU A 385 23.17 -0.53 11.10
CA LEU A 385 23.31 -1.99 11.13
C LEU A 385 22.24 -2.61 12.05
N SER A 386 21.42 -3.50 11.49
CA SER A 386 20.38 -4.22 12.23
C SER A 386 20.88 -5.46 12.96
N ALA A 387 22.05 -5.97 12.56
CA ALA A 387 22.76 -7.09 13.16
C ALA A 387 24.27 -6.81 13.07
N ASN A 388 25.10 -7.65 13.67
CA ASN A 388 26.54 -7.57 13.44
C ASN A 388 26.86 -7.85 11.97
N PRO A 389 27.87 -7.21 11.36
CA PRO A 389 28.17 -7.34 9.93
C PRO A 389 28.30 -8.80 9.45
N GLU A 390 28.88 -9.68 10.27
CA GLU A 390 29.10 -11.11 9.96
C GLU A 390 27.82 -11.96 10.06
N ALA A 391 26.78 -11.46 10.73
CA ALA A 391 25.52 -12.18 10.89
C ALA A 391 24.55 -11.96 9.71
N TYR A 392 24.93 -11.16 8.72
CA TYR A 392 24.18 -11.01 7.48
C TYR A 392 24.48 -12.21 6.56
N ASN A 393 23.44 -12.94 6.16
CA ASN A 393 23.56 -14.14 5.30
C ASN A 393 24.50 -13.95 4.10
N ASP A 394 25.17 -15.05 3.69
CA ASP A 394 26.15 -15.21 2.60
C ASP A 394 25.60 -14.96 1.17
N GLY A 395 24.83 -13.90 1.00
CA GLY A 395 24.37 -13.38 -0.28
C GLY A 395 24.98 -12.03 -0.60
N GLU A 396 24.40 -11.35 -1.59
CA GLU A 396 24.79 -9.99 -1.94
C GLU A 396 24.45 -9.01 -0.82
N HIS A 397 25.46 -8.59 -0.05
CA HIS A 397 25.25 -7.70 1.08
C HIS A 397 24.85 -6.28 0.64
N PRO A 398 24.03 -5.59 1.44
CA PRO A 398 23.76 -4.17 1.25
C PRO A 398 25.03 -3.30 1.37
N PRO A 399 25.05 -2.09 0.76
CA PRO A 399 26.20 -1.17 0.78
C PRO A 399 26.82 -0.93 2.17
N HIS A 400 26.01 -0.49 3.14
CA HIS A 400 26.44 -0.25 4.52
C HIS A 400 27.02 -1.48 5.24
N VAL A 401 26.67 -2.71 4.82
CA VAL A 401 27.24 -3.93 5.39
C VAL A 401 28.61 -4.22 4.75
N ASN A 402 28.76 -4.04 3.44
CA ASN A 402 30.07 -4.13 2.77
C ASN A 402 31.08 -3.15 3.36
N VAL A 403 30.66 -1.90 3.56
CA VAL A 403 31.51 -0.88 4.19
C VAL A 403 31.85 -1.26 5.63
N ALA A 404 30.89 -1.77 6.41
CA ALA A 404 31.15 -2.22 7.77
C ALA A 404 32.13 -3.42 7.85
N LEU A 405 32.03 -4.36 6.90
CA LEU A 405 32.98 -5.48 6.79
C LEU A 405 34.38 -4.98 6.43
N GLU A 406 34.50 -4.01 5.51
CA GLU A 406 35.78 -3.41 5.16
C GLU A 406 36.37 -2.59 6.31
N MET A 407 35.54 -1.85 7.05
CA MET A 407 35.95 -1.17 8.29
C MET A 407 36.56 -2.16 9.29
N LYS A 408 35.92 -3.32 9.50
CA LYS A 408 36.48 -4.39 10.34
C LYS A 408 37.80 -4.94 9.82
N ARG A 409 37.94 -5.12 8.50
CA ARG A 409 39.19 -5.56 7.87
C ARG A 409 40.33 -4.56 8.11
N LYS A 410 40.00 -3.27 8.18
CA LYS A 410 40.92 -2.17 8.54
C LYS A 410 41.17 -2.04 10.05
N GLY A 411 40.60 -2.91 10.88
CA GLY A 411 40.73 -2.87 12.34
C GLY A 411 39.84 -1.82 13.02
N LEU A 412 38.86 -1.23 12.31
CA LEU A 412 37.88 -0.31 12.87
C LEU A 412 36.70 -1.08 13.47
N ILE A 413 36.04 -0.48 14.46
CA ILE A 413 34.90 -1.09 15.15
C ILE A 413 33.61 -0.81 14.35
N ALA A 414 32.86 -1.87 14.05
CA ALA A 414 31.50 -1.77 13.53
C ALA A 414 30.61 -2.86 14.15
N GLN A 415 29.54 -2.46 14.83
CA GLN A 415 28.67 -3.37 15.59
C GLN A 415 27.19 -3.11 15.30
N GLN A 416 26.34 -4.05 15.72
CA GLN A 416 24.89 -3.88 15.65
C GLN A 416 24.44 -2.56 16.32
N GLY A 417 23.66 -1.76 15.60
CA GLY A 417 23.18 -0.47 16.06
C GLY A 417 24.01 0.73 15.58
N ASP A 418 25.21 0.50 15.06
CA ASP A 418 26.05 1.57 14.52
C ASP A 418 25.47 2.11 13.20
N ALA A 419 25.62 3.42 13.01
CA ALA A 419 25.23 4.11 11.78
C ALA A 419 26.45 4.20 10.86
N ILE A 420 26.40 3.48 9.73
CA ILE A 420 27.53 3.38 8.82
C ILE A 420 27.31 4.37 7.65
N PRO A 421 28.18 5.37 7.49
CA PRO A 421 28.16 6.25 6.33
C PRO A 421 28.87 5.60 5.13
N TYR A 422 28.37 5.85 3.93
CA TYR A 422 28.99 5.37 2.70
C TYR A 422 28.64 6.27 1.50
N VAL A 423 29.46 6.19 0.45
CA VAL A 423 29.27 6.85 -0.85
C VAL A 423 29.41 5.81 -1.95
N ILE A 424 28.61 5.94 -3.02
CA ILE A 424 28.70 5.05 -4.19
C ILE A 424 29.71 5.62 -5.20
N THR A 425 30.70 4.81 -5.57
CA THR A 425 31.80 5.19 -6.47
C THR A 425 31.72 4.45 -7.81
N LEU A 426 32.41 4.90 -8.85
CA LEU A 426 32.40 4.25 -10.18
C LEU A 426 32.93 2.80 -10.20
N GLY A 427 33.58 2.35 -9.11
CA GLY A 427 34.23 1.04 -9.02
C GLY A 427 35.65 1.03 -9.59
N ASN A 428 36.41 -0.03 -9.38
CA ASN A 428 37.76 -0.15 -9.94
C ASN A 428 37.66 -0.38 -11.46
N GLY A 429 38.31 0.47 -12.25
CA GLY A 429 38.25 0.52 -13.72
C GLY A 429 38.78 -0.69 -14.50
N ASN A 430 38.74 -1.91 -13.96
CA ASN A 430 39.03 -3.13 -14.70
C ASN A 430 37.85 -3.49 -15.60
N ASN A 431 37.71 -2.83 -16.75
CA ASN A 431 37.02 -3.18 -18.03
C ASN A 431 35.75 -4.08 -18.05
N ASN A 432 35.11 -4.35 -16.91
CA ASN A 432 33.93 -5.18 -16.72
C ASN A 432 32.97 -4.51 -15.71
N SER A 433 32.92 -3.17 -15.70
CA SER A 433 32.03 -2.35 -14.86
C SER A 433 30.53 -2.65 -15.04
N ASN A 434 30.16 -3.41 -16.07
CA ASN A 434 28.79 -3.89 -16.30
C ASN A 434 28.42 -5.16 -15.52
N LEU A 435 29.34 -5.80 -14.79
CA LEU A 435 29.10 -7.07 -14.07
C LEU A 435 29.14 -6.95 -12.54
N GLU A 436 29.73 -5.89 -11.98
CA GLU A 436 29.84 -5.71 -10.53
C GLU A 436 28.63 -4.95 -9.98
N SER A 437 28.03 -5.48 -8.91
CA SER A 437 26.88 -4.84 -8.28
C SER A 437 27.24 -3.49 -7.66
N TRP A 438 26.37 -2.50 -7.84
CA TRP A 438 26.50 -1.18 -7.22
C TRP A 438 26.64 -1.23 -5.70
N SER A 439 26.16 -2.29 -5.05
CA SER A 439 26.31 -2.48 -3.60
C SER A 439 27.76 -2.69 -3.18
N LYS A 440 28.62 -3.25 -4.05
CA LYS A 440 30.06 -3.47 -3.80
C LYS A 440 30.90 -2.23 -4.07
N ARG A 441 30.39 -1.30 -4.87
CA ARG A 441 31.05 -0.02 -5.19
C ARG A 441 30.93 1.03 -4.07
N ALA A 442 30.39 0.65 -2.92
CA ALA A 442 30.21 1.53 -1.78
C ALA A 442 31.51 1.61 -0.96
N LEU A 443 31.98 2.83 -0.71
CA LEU A 443 33.16 3.10 0.11
C LEU A 443 32.81 3.96 1.32
N HIS A 444 33.62 3.87 2.38
CA HIS A 444 33.52 4.79 3.51
C HIS A 444 33.97 6.20 3.06
N PRO A 445 33.37 7.30 3.55
CA PRO A 445 33.75 8.65 3.12
C PRO A 445 35.24 8.99 3.31
N SER A 446 35.89 8.43 4.32
CA SER A 446 37.34 8.62 4.56
C SER A 446 38.24 7.96 3.51
N ASP A 447 37.70 7.02 2.73
CA ASP A 447 38.45 6.28 1.72
C ASP A 447 38.36 6.93 0.34
N ILE A 448 37.58 8.02 0.22
CA ILE A 448 37.40 8.76 -1.03
C ILE A 448 38.51 9.80 -1.13
N THR A 449 39.30 9.72 -2.19
CA THR A 449 40.46 10.60 -2.38
C THR A 449 40.18 11.76 -3.33
N SER A 450 39.20 11.63 -4.22
CA SER A 450 38.86 12.66 -5.20
C SER A 450 37.38 12.63 -5.58
N PHE A 451 36.85 13.75 -6.06
CA PHE A 451 35.44 13.90 -6.41
C PHE A 451 35.04 13.03 -7.62
N GLU A 452 35.98 12.79 -8.54
CA GLU A 452 35.80 12.02 -9.76
C GLU A 452 35.53 10.53 -9.49
N GLN A 453 35.81 10.04 -8.28
CA GLN A 453 35.48 8.68 -7.88
C GLN A 453 33.98 8.45 -7.72
N ILE A 454 33.18 9.50 -7.49
CA ILE A 454 31.75 9.40 -7.19
C ILE A 454 30.96 9.04 -8.46
N ASP A 455 30.05 8.08 -8.37
CA ASP A 455 29.15 7.73 -9.47
C ASP A 455 27.97 8.73 -9.55
N LEU A 456 28.24 9.89 -10.15
CA LEU A 456 27.26 10.99 -10.27
C LEU A 456 25.99 10.56 -11.00
N ASP A 457 26.10 9.73 -12.04
CA ASP A 457 24.95 9.25 -12.81
C ASP A 457 24.04 8.35 -11.94
N TRP A 458 24.62 7.50 -11.09
CA TRP A 458 23.85 6.73 -10.11
C TRP A 458 23.15 7.63 -9.10
N TYR A 459 23.79 8.68 -8.59
CA TYR A 459 23.14 9.63 -7.67
C TYR A 459 22.00 10.39 -8.35
N LEU A 460 22.20 10.89 -9.57
CA LEU A 460 21.16 11.57 -10.33
C LEU A 460 19.95 10.65 -10.56
N ALA A 461 20.19 9.41 -11.00
CA ALA A 461 19.13 8.46 -11.34
C ALA A 461 18.43 7.82 -10.13
N GLN A 462 19.19 7.46 -9.07
CA GLN A 462 18.68 6.66 -7.95
C GLN A 462 18.42 7.50 -6.69
N GLN A 463 19.12 8.62 -6.49
CA GLN A 463 19.00 9.46 -5.31
C GLN A 463 18.22 10.76 -5.56
N ILE A 464 18.40 11.43 -6.70
CA ILE A 464 17.84 12.77 -6.91
C ILE A 464 16.53 12.73 -7.71
N LEU A 465 16.52 12.04 -8.85
CA LEU A 465 15.35 11.98 -9.73
C LEU A 465 14.10 11.40 -9.04
N PRO A 466 14.15 10.26 -8.30
CA PRO A 466 12.93 9.64 -7.82
C PRO A 466 12.17 10.45 -6.75
N PRO A 467 12.81 11.08 -5.74
CA PRO A 467 12.14 11.98 -4.81
C PRO A 467 11.62 13.25 -5.47
N THR A 468 12.42 13.82 -6.38
CA THR A 468 12.06 15.06 -7.09
C THR A 468 10.83 14.84 -7.95
N TYR A 469 10.82 13.78 -8.76
CA TYR A 469 9.67 13.40 -9.58
C TYR A 469 8.43 13.17 -8.73
N ARG A 470 8.53 12.47 -7.59
CA ARG A 470 7.37 12.23 -6.70
C ARG A 470 6.73 13.52 -6.16
N ILE A 471 7.53 14.58 -5.96
CA ILE A 471 7.04 15.88 -5.52
C ILE A 471 6.36 16.61 -6.68
N THR A 472 6.98 16.60 -7.86
CA THR A 472 6.53 17.39 -9.02
C THR A 472 5.52 16.68 -9.93
N GLU A 473 5.30 15.38 -9.77
CA GLU A 473 4.36 14.59 -10.59
C GLU A 473 2.96 15.19 -10.56
N LEU A 474 2.53 15.70 -9.40
CA LEU A 474 1.22 16.34 -9.23
C LEU A 474 1.10 17.71 -9.91
N LEU A 475 2.20 18.26 -10.39
CA LEU A 475 2.24 19.49 -11.19
C LEU A 475 2.18 19.19 -12.70
N GLY A 476 2.08 17.91 -13.09
CA GLY A 476 2.09 17.50 -14.50
C GLY A 476 3.47 17.42 -15.13
N ILE A 477 4.56 17.47 -14.35
CA ILE A 477 5.92 17.30 -14.89
C ILE A 477 6.18 15.82 -15.19
N GLU A 478 6.51 15.51 -16.44
CA GLU A 478 6.94 14.17 -16.82
C GLU A 478 8.36 13.86 -16.31
N GLU A 479 8.58 12.62 -15.87
CA GLU A 479 9.88 12.16 -15.36
C GLU A 479 11.01 12.37 -16.37
N GLN A 480 10.73 12.23 -17.67
CA GLN A 480 11.71 12.39 -18.74
C GLN A 480 12.21 13.83 -18.87
N LYS A 481 11.30 14.80 -18.71
CA LYS A 481 11.61 16.22 -18.73
C LYS A 481 12.46 16.62 -17.52
N LEU A 482 12.18 15.99 -16.38
CA LEU A 482 12.94 16.19 -15.16
C LEU A 482 14.35 15.61 -15.26
N ALA A 483 14.47 14.42 -15.85
CA ALA A 483 15.77 13.79 -16.15
C ALA A 483 16.59 14.64 -17.14
N SER A 484 15.94 15.27 -18.14
CA SER A 484 16.66 16.14 -19.07
C SER A 484 17.19 17.41 -18.41
N TRP A 485 16.42 18.03 -17.51
CA TRP A 485 16.90 19.19 -16.71
C TRP A 485 18.07 18.85 -15.80
N LEU A 486 18.13 17.61 -15.31
CA LEU A 486 19.29 17.08 -14.58
C LEU A 486 20.47 16.71 -15.51
N GLY A 487 20.37 16.95 -16.82
CA GLY A 487 21.42 16.68 -17.79
C GLY A 487 21.68 15.20 -18.05
N MET A 488 20.65 14.35 -17.95
CA MET A 488 20.72 12.92 -18.27
C MET A 488 20.48 12.73 -19.78
N SER A 489 21.56 12.61 -20.55
CA SER A 489 21.56 12.68 -22.04
C SER A 489 21.06 11.42 -22.75
N ASN A 490 20.89 10.31 -22.05
CA ASN A 490 20.23 9.12 -22.57
C ASN A 490 19.62 8.37 -21.38
N ILE A 491 18.29 8.19 -21.37
CA ILE A 491 17.66 7.18 -20.52
C ILE A 491 18.00 5.80 -21.12
N LYS A 492 19.28 5.44 -21.19
CA LYS A 492 19.75 4.05 -21.43
C LYS A 492 19.34 3.13 -20.28
N TYR A 493 18.72 3.68 -19.24
CA TYR A 493 18.04 2.99 -18.16
C TYR A 493 16.53 2.81 -18.42
N LYS A 494 16.14 2.42 -19.64
CA LYS A 494 14.76 2.00 -19.96
C LYS A 494 14.59 0.53 -20.36
N SER A 495 15.66 -0.29 -20.42
CA SER A 495 15.54 -1.70 -20.83
C SER A 495 15.73 -2.76 -19.73
N LYS A 496 16.02 -2.40 -18.47
CA LYS A 496 15.97 -3.36 -17.32
C LYS A 496 15.35 -2.82 -16.02
N SER A 497 15.16 -1.51 -15.89
CA SER A 497 14.67 -0.83 -14.68
C SER A 497 13.18 -0.51 -14.69
N ASN A 498 12.48 -0.64 -15.82
CA ASN A 498 11.10 -0.16 -16.00
C ASN A 498 10.02 -1.02 -15.34
N GLN A 499 10.41 -1.82 -14.36
CA GLN A 499 9.50 -2.69 -13.64
C GLN A 499 9.91 -2.71 -12.15
N GLN A 500 10.78 -1.78 -11.72
CA GLN A 500 11.41 -1.76 -10.40
C GLN A 500 10.85 -0.74 -9.39
N ASN A 501 9.90 0.13 -9.74
CA ASN A 501 9.37 1.11 -8.78
C ASN A 501 7.97 1.62 -9.11
N GLN A 502 7.02 0.71 -9.40
CA GLN A 502 5.61 1.06 -9.46
C GLN A 502 4.83 0.40 -8.33
N GLY A 503 4.88 1.04 -7.16
CA GLY A 503 3.71 1.09 -6.30
C GLY A 503 2.67 1.99 -6.99
N GLY A 504 1.78 1.37 -7.76
CA GLY A 504 0.60 1.88 -8.46
C GLY A 504 0.42 3.40 -8.56
N PHE A 505 0.43 3.91 -9.79
CA PHE A 505 -0.48 4.96 -10.23
C PHE A 505 -0.52 4.99 -11.77
N ASP A 506 -1.70 4.75 -12.34
CA ASP A 506 -2.07 5.16 -13.69
C ASP A 506 -2.41 6.66 -13.61
N ASN A 507 -1.74 7.51 -14.41
CA ASN A 507 -2.15 8.90 -14.60
C ASN A 507 -2.45 9.14 -16.08
N ARG A 508 -3.73 9.43 -16.34
CA ARG A 508 -4.24 10.07 -17.56
C ARG A 508 -4.00 11.58 -17.43
N LEU A 509 -3.51 12.27 -18.45
CA LEU A 509 -4.21 13.17 -19.39
C LEU A 509 -3.11 14.20 -19.78
N GLN A 510 -2.93 14.75 -20.98
CA GLN A 510 -3.50 14.58 -22.32
C GLN A 510 -2.64 15.50 -23.22
N GLN A 511 -2.20 15.06 -24.39
CA GLN A 511 -2.05 15.93 -25.57
C GLN A 511 -2.03 15.06 -26.84
N GLN A 512 -3.21 15.01 -27.47
CA GLN A 512 -3.51 14.86 -28.90
C GLN A 512 -2.56 14.04 -29.80
N GLN A 513 -2.76 12.72 -29.83
CA GLN A 513 -3.17 11.93 -31.01
C GLN A 513 -3.94 10.72 -30.47
N VAL A 514 -5.06 10.32 -31.08
CA VAL A 514 -5.98 9.30 -30.53
C VAL A 514 -5.37 7.89 -30.65
N GLU A 515 -4.39 7.57 -29.82
CA GLU A 515 -4.10 6.19 -29.43
C GLU A 515 -4.83 5.90 -28.12
N ASP A 516 -5.60 4.80 -28.10
CA ASP A 516 -6.40 4.39 -26.96
C ASP A 516 -5.50 4.04 -25.77
N THR A 517 -5.33 4.99 -24.86
CA THR A 517 -4.48 4.91 -23.65
C THR A 517 -4.68 3.65 -22.80
N ARG A 518 -5.81 2.93 -22.97
CA ARG A 518 -6.07 1.62 -22.33
C ARG A 518 -5.07 0.54 -22.72
N PHE A 519 -4.42 0.64 -23.88
CA PHE A 519 -3.55 -0.39 -24.45
C PHE A 519 -2.08 0.04 -24.59
N LYS A 520 -1.69 1.15 -23.95
CA LYS A 520 -0.33 1.71 -24.04
C LYS A 520 0.78 0.71 -23.66
N ASP A 521 0.51 -0.13 -22.67
CA ASP A 521 1.46 -1.14 -22.18
C ASP A 521 1.30 -2.51 -22.87
N CYS A 522 0.49 -2.59 -23.93
CA CYS A 522 0.24 -3.84 -24.65
C CYS A 522 1.24 -4.03 -25.80
N GLU A 523 1.71 -5.26 -25.97
CA GLU A 523 2.63 -5.64 -27.05
C GLU A 523 1.85 -5.76 -28.37
N LYS A 524 2.38 -5.19 -29.47
CA LYS A 524 1.79 -5.30 -30.80
C LYS A 524 2.02 -6.69 -31.39
N PRO A 525 1.09 -7.25 -32.19
CA PRO A 525 1.30 -8.54 -32.83
C PRO A 525 2.50 -8.49 -33.79
N GLU A 526 3.37 -9.48 -33.73
CA GLU A 526 4.55 -9.58 -34.60
C GLU A 526 4.45 -10.80 -35.51
N PHE A 527 4.70 -10.66 -36.81
CA PHE A 527 4.62 -11.77 -37.75
C PHE A 527 5.95 -12.01 -38.44
N ASN A 528 6.45 -13.24 -38.36
CA ASN A 528 7.62 -13.69 -39.09
C ASN A 528 7.22 -14.13 -40.51
N CYS A 529 7.82 -13.48 -41.52
CA CYS A 529 7.54 -13.79 -42.92
C CYS A 529 8.15 -15.14 -43.34
N PRO A 530 7.35 -16.11 -43.83
CA PRO A 530 7.87 -17.40 -44.30
C PRO A 530 8.86 -17.27 -45.46
N SER A 531 8.73 -16.21 -46.26
CA SER A 531 9.57 -16.01 -47.45
C SER A 531 10.90 -15.33 -47.17
N CYS A 532 10.94 -14.24 -46.38
CA CYS A 532 12.17 -13.50 -46.12
C CYS A 532 12.71 -13.67 -44.69
N ARG A 533 11.99 -14.38 -43.83
CA ARG A 533 12.31 -14.64 -42.41
C ARG A 533 12.51 -13.40 -41.55
N LYS A 534 12.09 -12.22 -42.04
CA LYS A 534 12.11 -10.97 -41.29
C LYS A 534 10.79 -10.80 -40.55
N MET A 535 10.90 -10.25 -39.36
CA MET A 535 9.78 -9.95 -38.47
C MET A 535 9.13 -8.64 -38.88
N THR A 536 7.80 -8.61 -38.94
CA THR A 536 7.00 -7.43 -39.28
C THR A 536 6.05 -7.15 -38.11
N VAL A 537 6.06 -5.92 -37.59
CA VAL A 537 5.14 -5.51 -36.51
C VAL A 537 3.82 -5.08 -37.15
N PHE A 538 2.71 -5.64 -36.68
CA PHE A 538 1.38 -5.28 -37.16
C PHE A 538 0.93 -3.98 -36.50
N SER A 539 0.87 -2.90 -37.28
CA SER A 539 0.57 -1.56 -36.78
C SER A 539 -0.92 -1.21 -36.70
N GLY A 540 -1.81 -2.17 -36.98
CA GLY A 540 -3.25 -1.93 -37.10
C GLY A 540 -3.68 -1.68 -38.55
N ILE A 541 -4.99 -1.76 -38.80
CA ILE A 541 -5.58 -1.48 -40.12
C ILE A 541 -5.62 0.04 -40.33
N LYS A 542 -4.99 0.55 -41.39
CA LYS A 542 -4.97 1.99 -41.73
C LYS A 542 -5.76 2.24 -43.01
N ARG A 543 -6.55 3.33 -43.03
CA ARG A 543 -7.06 3.91 -44.28
C ARG A 543 -6.07 4.95 -44.78
N ILE A 544 -5.63 4.77 -46.01
CA ILE A 544 -4.77 5.73 -46.72
C ILE A 544 -5.57 6.25 -47.90
N THR A 545 -5.80 7.57 -47.94
CA THR A 545 -6.34 8.25 -49.11
C THR A 545 -5.19 8.58 -50.05
N LEU A 546 -5.26 8.14 -51.31
CA LEU A 546 -4.22 8.36 -52.31
C LEU A 546 -4.31 9.78 -52.91
N GLY A 547 -4.15 10.80 -52.06
CA GLY A 547 -4.09 12.21 -52.48
C GLY A 547 -5.46 12.93 -52.56
N PRO A 548 -5.44 14.26 -52.80
CA PRO A 548 -6.63 15.10 -52.74
C PRO A 548 -7.58 14.99 -53.95
N GLU A 549 -7.19 14.33 -55.04
CA GLU A 549 -8.01 14.17 -56.27
C GLU A 549 -8.39 12.71 -56.59
N ASP A 550 -7.97 11.74 -55.77
CA ASP A 550 -8.29 10.32 -55.97
C ASP A 550 -9.13 9.80 -54.79
N ASP A 551 -10.45 9.65 -54.99
CA ASP A 551 -11.43 9.15 -54.00
C ASP A 551 -11.25 7.66 -53.65
N ARG A 552 -10.17 7.02 -54.11
CA ARG A 552 -9.84 5.63 -53.81
C ARG A 552 -9.23 5.51 -52.42
N GLU A 553 -10.05 5.08 -51.47
CA GLU A 553 -9.59 4.62 -50.15
C GLU A 553 -8.84 3.29 -50.28
N VAL A 554 -7.55 3.26 -49.94
CA VAL A 554 -6.79 2.01 -49.80
C VAL A 554 -6.74 1.61 -48.32
N ILE A 555 -7.18 0.38 -48.04
CA ILE A 555 -7.06 -0.24 -46.73
C ILE A 555 -5.70 -0.95 -46.70
N GLU A 556 -4.77 -0.49 -45.88
CA GLU A 556 -3.54 -1.22 -45.61
C GLU A 556 -3.84 -2.17 -44.43
N SER A 557 -4.14 -3.43 -44.76
CA SER A 557 -4.54 -4.45 -43.79
C SER A 557 -3.38 -5.03 -42.97
N GLY A 558 -2.13 -4.61 -43.21
CA GLY A 558 -0.95 -5.08 -42.47
C GLY A 558 -0.65 -6.58 -42.65
N THR A 559 -1.38 -7.28 -43.53
CA THR A 559 -1.24 -8.71 -43.88
C THR A 559 -0.20 -8.92 -44.99
N THR A 560 0.60 -7.91 -45.29
CA THR A 560 1.68 -7.96 -46.26
C THR A 560 3.01 -7.72 -45.54
N CYS A 561 4.03 -8.52 -45.87
CA CYS A 561 5.34 -8.33 -45.26
C CYS A 561 5.97 -7.00 -45.73
N GLN A 562 6.31 -6.11 -44.77
CA GLN A 562 6.94 -4.81 -45.06
C GLN A 562 8.31 -4.91 -45.74
N HIS A 563 8.94 -6.09 -45.74
CA HIS A 563 10.28 -6.27 -46.31
C HIS A 563 10.30 -6.88 -47.71
N CYS A 564 9.39 -7.80 -48.02
CA CYS A 564 9.39 -8.50 -49.31
C CYS A 564 8.05 -8.40 -50.05
N GLN A 565 7.10 -7.64 -49.50
CA GLN A 565 5.78 -7.35 -50.08
C GLN A 565 4.94 -8.59 -50.41
N LYS A 566 5.28 -9.75 -49.85
CA LYS A 566 4.47 -10.97 -49.97
C LYS A 566 3.37 -10.97 -48.91
N GLN A 567 2.17 -11.35 -49.34
CA GLN A 567 1.01 -11.53 -48.46
C GLN A 567 1.20 -12.74 -47.55
N PHE A 568 0.84 -12.57 -46.27
CA PHE A 568 0.82 -13.66 -45.31
C PHE A 568 -0.43 -14.52 -45.54
N GLY A 569 -0.26 -15.84 -45.66
CA GLY A 569 -1.41 -16.74 -45.67
C GLY A 569 -2.15 -16.74 -44.33
N LEU A 570 -3.49 -16.79 -44.35
CA LEU A 570 -4.32 -16.75 -43.15
C LEU A 570 -3.93 -17.80 -42.09
N ALA A 571 -3.59 -19.01 -42.51
CA ALA A 571 -3.13 -20.08 -41.60
C ALA A 571 -1.83 -19.71 -40.86
N VAL A 572 -0.93 -18.99 -41.52
CA VAL A 572 0.33 -18.53 -40.93
C VAL A 572 0.06 -17.44 -39.89
N LEU A 573 -0.81 -16.48 -40.21
CA LEU A 573 -1.22 -15.42 -39.29
C LEU A 573 -1.91 -16.01 -38.06
N LEU A 574 -2.87 -16.91 -38.24
CA LEU A 574 -3.60 -17.57 -37.15
C LEU A 574 -2.68 -18.38 -36.23
N ASN A 575 -1.75 -19.15 -36.81
CA ASN A 575 -0.81 -19.95 -36.02
C ASN A 575 0.12 -19.06 -35.19
N GLN A 576 0.70 -18.02 -35.79
CA GLN A 576 1.61 -17.12 -35.08
C GLN A 576 0.88 -16.29 -34.00
N LEU A 577 -0.35 -15.85 -34.29
CA LEU A 577 -1.21 -15.15 -33.33
C LEU A 577 -1.61 -16.04 -32.16
N THR A 578 -1.96 -17.30 -32.43
CA THR A 578 -2.25 -18.32 -31.42
C THR A 578 -1.03 -18.57 -30.53
N MET A 579 0.17 -18.60 -31.12
CA MET A 579 1.41 -18.81 -30.37
C MET A 579 1.77 -17.63 -29.46
N GLN A 580 1.61 -16.40 -29.94
CA GLN A 580 1.78 -15.21 -29.10
C GLN A 580 0.76 -15.17 -27.97
N THR A 581 -0.50 -15.48 -28.26
CA THR A 581 -1.56 -15.54 -27.25
C THR A 581 -1.25 -16.59 -26.17
N ARG A 582 -0.83 -17.79 -26.57
CA ARG A 582 -0.40 -18.85 -25.64
C ARG A 582 0.83 -18.42 -24.83
N SER A 583 1.74 -17.64 -25.40
CA SER A 583 2.89 -17.07 -24.67
C SER A 583 2.42 -16.16 -23.53
N PHE A 584 1.49 -15.23 -23.78
CA PHE A 584 0.94 -14.36 -22.73
C PHE A 584 0.18 -15.13 -21.64
N ILE A 585 -0.60 -16.14 -22.03
CA ILE A 585 -1.28 -17.03 -21.08
C ILE A 585 -0.25 -17.79 -20.24
N LYS A 586 0.81 -18.31 -20.86
CA LYS A 586 1.90 -19.00 -20.16
C LYS A 586 2.61 -18.07 -19.18
N GLN A 587 2.91 -16.82 -19.57
CA GLN A 587 3.51 -15.83 -18.66
C GLN A 587 2.64 -15.55 -17.43
N HIS A 588 1.31 -15.56 -17.59
CA HIS A 588 0.37 -15.47 -16.49
C HIS A 588 0.42 -16.73 -15.60
N GLN A 589 0.35 -17.92 -16.19
CA GLN A 589 0.39 -19.22 -15.51
C GLN A 589 1.72 -19.51 -14.82
N ASP A 590 2.82 -18.97 -15.33
CA ASP A 590 4.16 -19.10 -14.75
C ASP A 590 4.30 -18.44 -13.38
N TRP A 591 3.34 -17.59 -13.00
CA TRP A 591 3.27 -16.92 -11.69
C TRP A 591 4.59 -16.25 -11.30
N ASN A 592 5.27 -15.64 -12.28
CA ASN A 592 6.46 -14.86 -12.00
C ASN A 592 6.08 -13.64 -11.15
N LEU A 593 6.52 -13.63 -9.90
CA LEU A 593 6.26 -12.54 -8.97
C LEU A 593 7.45 -11.61 -8.89
N LYS A 594 7.18 -10.31 -8.83
CA LYS A 594 8.20 -9.28 -8.72
C LYS A 594 7.99 -8.43 -7.48
N CYS A 595 9.07 -8.18 -6.75
CA CYS A 595 8.99 -7.32 -5.58
C CYS A 595 8.82 -5.84 -5.94
N VAL A 596 7.90 -5.12 -5.29
CA VAL A 596 7.69 -3.67 -5.51
C VAL A 596 8.85 -2.81 -5.01
N GLU A 597 9.62 -3.26 -4.03
CA GLU A 597 10.71 -2.46 -3.44
C GLU A 597 12.08 -2.77 -4.02
N CYS A 598 12.45 -4.06 -4.11
CA CYS A 598 13.78 -4.47 -4.57
C CYS A 598 13.78 -5.15 -5.93
N SER A 599 12.60 -5.38 -6.51
CA SER A 599 12.44 -5.87 -7.88
C SER A 599 12.97 -7.26 -8.17
N HIS A 600 13.31 -7.99 -7.12
CA HIS A 600 13.62 -9.41 -7.20
C HIS A 600 12.43 -10.15 -7.83
N VAL A 601 12.71 -10.95 -8.85
CA VAL A 601 11.74 -11.84 -9.48
C VAL A 601 11.91 -13.22 -8.88
N SER A 602 10.83 -13.80 -8.37
CA SER A 602 10.83 -15.15 -7.83
C SER A 602 9.51 -15.86 -8.15
N LYS A 603 9.59 -17.16 -8.40
CA LYS A 603 8.41 -18.05 -8.41
C LYS A 603 8.06 -18.54 -7.01
N HIS A 604 8.99 -18.42 -6.06
CA HIS A 604 8.80 -18.82 -4.68
C HIS A 604 8.27 -17.64 -3.86
N TYR A 605 7.21 -17.86 -3.11
CA TYR A 605 6.64 -16.89 -2.19
C TYR A 605 6.36 -17.57 -0.84
N SER A 606 6.52 -16.82 0.25
CA SER A 606 6.12 -17.28 1.58
C SER A 606 4.64 -16.99 1.83
N ASP A 607 3.97 -17.89 2.55
CA ASP A 607 2.51 -17.98 2.64
C ASP A 607 1.75 -16.67 2.97
N LYS A 608 0.56 -16.57 2.35
CA LYS A 608 -0.53 -15.58 2.48
C LYS A 608 -0.19 -14.09 2.32
N SER A 609 1.07 -13.69 2.41
CA SER A 609 1.46 -12.27 2.50
C SER A 609 2.20 -11.72 1.29
N PHE A 610 2.57 -12.57 0.32
CA PHE A 610 3.34 -12.20 -0.88
C PHE A 610 4.52 -11.30 -0.51
N LYS A 611 5.36 -11.70 0.45
CA LYS A 611 6.51 -10.90 0.85
C LYS A 611 7.74 -11.27 0.02
N CYS A 612 8.55 -10.25 -0.28
CA CYS A 612 9.88 -10.38 -0.84
C CYS A 612 10.66 -11.49 -0.12
N THR A 613 11.20 -12.43 -0.89
CA THR A 613 12.05 -13.52 -0.39
C THR A 613 13.47 -13.06 -0.07
N ARG A 614 13.87 -11.88 -0.55
CA ARG A 614 15.09 -11.17 -0.11
C ARG A 614 14.80 -10.34 1.15
N SER A 615 15.85 -9.85 1.82
CA SER A 615 15.85 -8.98 3.00
C SER A 615 15.25 -7.57 2.76
N CYS A 616 14.17 -7.49 1.99
CA CYS A 616 13.45 -6.28 1.65
C CYS A 616 12.02 -6.37 2.19
N ASN A 617 11.42 -5.24 2.58
CA ASN A 617 10.06 -5.24 3.16
C ASN A 617 8.97 -5.21 2.08
N GLY A 618 9.35 -5.27 0.81
CA GLY A 618 8.45 -5.11 -0.32
C GLY A 618 7.52 -6.29 -0.53
N LYS A 619 6.36 -6.00 -1.13
CA LYS A 619 5.39 -7.00 -1.56
C LYS A 619 5.80 -7.58 -2.91
N LEU A 620 5.53 -8.85 -3.16
CA LEU A 620 5.62 -9.52 -4.45
C LEU A 620 4.29 -9.33 -5.20
N ILE A 621 4.35 -8.88 -6.45
CA ILE A 621 3.20 -8.71 -7.35
C ILE A 621 3.45 -9.51 -8.61
N GLN A 622 2.44 -10.22 -9.11
CA GLN A 622 2.54 -10.97 -10.37
C GLN A 622 2.84 -10.02 -11.54
N ILE A 623 3.86 -10.35 -12.33
CA ILE A 623 4.32 -9.53 -13.47
C ILE A 623 3.21 -9.42 -14.52
N MET A 624 2.65 -10.57 -14.93
CA MET A 624 1.50 -10.68 -15.82
C MET A 624 0.28 -11.09 -15.00
N ASN A 625 -0.45 -10.11 -14.46
CA ASN A 625 -1.68 -10.36 -13.70
C ASN A 625 -2.90 -10.50 -14.64
N CYS A 626 -4.04 -10.96 -14.10
CA CYS A 626 -5.24 -11.19 -14.91
C CYS A 626 -5.70 -9.93 -15.66
N GLN A 627 -5.58 -8.75 -15.06
CA GLN A 627 -5.98 -7.49 -15.71
C GLN A 627 -5.09 -7.13 -16.89
N LYS A 628 -3.77 -7.34 -16.77
CA LYS A 628 -2.80 -7.11 -17.85
C LYS A 628 -2.99 -8.12 -18.98
N LEU A 629 -3.18 -9.40 -18.66
CA LEU A 629 -3.48 -10.43 -19.64
C LEU A 629 -4.76 -10.08 -20.40
N LEU A 630 -5.83 -9.73 -19.70
CA LEU A 630 -7.10 -9.38 -20.33
C LEU A 630 -6.95 -8.15 -21.24
N ARG A 631 -6.26 -7.10 -20.79
CA ARG A 631 -5.95 -5.92 -21.62
C ARG A 631 -5.14 -6.28 -22.87
N GLN A 632 -4.11 -7.12 -22.74
CA GLN A 632 -3.30 -7.60 -23.86
C GLN A 632 -4.15 -8.35 -24.89
N LEU A 633 -5.03 -9.25 -24.45
CA LEU A 633 -5.90 -10.00 -25.37
C LEU A 633 -6.94 -9.11 -26.05
N TYR A 634 -7.54 -8.17 -25.31
CA TYR A 634 -8.43 -7.17 -25.91
C TYR A 634 -7.70 -6.26 -26.90
N PHE A 635 -6.43 -5.92 -26.65
CA PHE A 635 -5.61 -5.18 -27.59
C PHE A 635 -5.39 -5.99 -28.87
N MET A 636 -5.00 -7.27 -28.74
CA MET A 636 -4.83 -8.15 -29.90
C MET A 636 -6.12 -8.29 -30.71
N LYS A 637 -7.30 -8.29 -30.07
CA LYS A 637 -8.59 -8.21 -30.77
C LYS A 637 -8.75 -6.86 -31.49
N LYS A 638 -8.57 -5.75 -30.77
CA LYS A 638 -8.81 -4.39 -31.27
C LYS A 638 -7.99 -4.08 -32.52
N VAL A 639 -6.75 -4.53 -32.55
CA VAL A 639 -5.80 -4.25 -33.63
C VAL A 639 -6.29 -4.74 -35.01
N PHE A 640 -7.16 -5.76 -35.05
CA PHE A 640 -7.76 -6.29 -36.29
C PHE A 640 -9.19 -5.79 -36.56
N VAL A 641 -9.72 -4.84 -35.77
CA VAL A 641 -11.07 -4.29 -35.94
C VAL A 641 -10.99 -2.90 -36.61
N LEU A 642 -11.69 -2.76 -37.74
CA LEU A 642 -11.98 -1.46 -38.37
C LEU A 642 -13.14 -0.79 -37.64
N GLU A 643 -12.93 0.39 -37.06
CA GLU A 643 -14.03 1.23 -36.58
C GLU A 643 -14.71 1.90 -37.81
N HIS A 644 -15.95 1.48 -38.12
CA HIS A 644 -16.87 2.01 -39.15
C HIS A 644 -16.62 1.58 -40.62
N SER A 645 -17.13 0.41 -41.00
CA SER A 645 -17.21 -0.03 -42.41
C SER A 645 -18.52 -0.77 -42.70
N ASN A 646 -19.25 -0.30 -43.72
CA ASN A 646 -20.47 -0.91 -44.28
C ASN A 646 -20.21 -1.60 -45.64
N LYS A 647 -18.94 -1.86 -46.03
CA LYS A 647 -18.58 -2.50 -47.31
C LYS A 647 -17.72 -3.75 -47.09
N LYS A 648 -18.14 -4.86 -47.71
CA LYS A 648 -17.48 -6.18 -47.64
C LYS A 648 -16.34 -6.26 -48.67
N SER A 649 -15.09 -6.31 -48.21
CA SER A 649 -13.91 -6.72 -49.02
C SER A 649 -13.34 -8.05 -48.49
N ASP A 650 -12.58 -8.79 -49.31
CA ASP A 650 -11.96 -10.08 -48.92
C ASP A 650 -10.96 -9.92 -47.75
N GLU A 651 -10.23 -8.81 -47.70
CA GLU A 651 -9.35 -8.48 -46.56
C GLU A 651 -10.14 -8.23 -45.26
N GLU A 652 -11.38 -7.74 -45.35
CA GLU A 652 -12.25 -7.59 -44.19
C GLU A 652 -12.73 -8.96 -43.68
N LEU A 653 -12.88 -9.95 -44.55
CA LEU A 653 -13.22 -11.34 -44.19
C LEU A 653 -12.07 -12.02 -43.44
N GLU A 654 -10.82 -11.85 -43.90
CA GLU A 654 -9.63 -12.36 -43.21
C GLU A 654 -9.46 -11.74 -41.83
N ASN A 655 -9.62 -10.41 -41.73
CA ASN A 655 -9.56 -9.69 -40.46
C ASN A 655 -10.68 -10.12 -39.49
N ARG A 656 -11.92 -10.33 -39.97
CA ARG A 656 -13.02 -10.89 -39.15
C ARG A 656 -12.70 -12.29 -38.60
N ARG A 657 -12.00 -13.14 -39.36
CA ARG A 657 -11.56 -14.47 -38.90
C ARG A 657 -10.47 -14.36 -37.82
N LEU A 658 -9.53 -13.43 -37.96
CA LEU A 658 -8.54 -13.11 -36.91
C LEU A 658 -9.21 -12.58 -35.64
N VAL A 659 -10.20 -11.69 -35.77
CA VAL A 659 -11.01 -11.18 -34.64
C VAL A 659 -11.74 -12.33 -33.93
N LYS A 660 -12.39 -13.23 -34.68
CA LYS A 660 -13.11 -14.38 -34.11
C LYS A 660 -12.17 -15.35 -33.37
N CYS A 661 -10.96 -15.55 -33.89
CA CYS A 661 -9.92 -16.32 -33.19
C CYS A 661 -9.53 -15.65 -31.86
N CYS A 662 -9.29 -14.33 -31.86
CA CYS A 662 -9.05 -13.56 -30.63
C CYS A 662 -10.23 -13.65 -29.64
N GLU A 663 -11.48 -13.60 -30.11
CA GLU A 663 -12.68 -13.75 -29.26
C GLU A 663 -12.77 -15.12 -28.59
N MET A 664 -12.50 -16.20 -29.32
CA MET A 664 -12.46 -17.55 -28.76
C MET A 664 -11.37 -17.68 -27.67
N LEU A 665 -10.21 -17.08 -27.91
CA LEU A 665 -9.09 -17.09 -26.96
C LEU A 665 -9.40 -16.22 -25.73
N ILE A 666 -10.05 -15.05 -25.90
CA ILE A 666 -10.54 -14.22 -24.79
C ILE A 666 -11.60 -14.96 -23.97
N GLY A 667 -12.51 -15.70 -24.63
CA GLY A 667 -13.55 -16.49 -23.97
C GLY A 667 -12.97 -17.59 -23.08
N SER A 668 -11.98 -18.35 -23.57
CA SER A 668 -11.31 -19.39 -22.78
C SER A 668 -10.53 -18.82 -21.57
N VAL A 669 -9.88 -17.67 -21.73
CA VAL A 669 -9.17 -16.99 -20.64
C VAL A 669 -10.13 -16.38 -19.62
N SER A 670 -11.24 -15.79 -20.06
CA SER A 670 -12.28 -15.23 -19.17
C SER A 670 -12.85 -16.32 -18.25
N TRP A 671 -13.07 -17.53 -18.77
CA TRP A 671 -13.46 -18.69 -17.96
C TRP A 671 -12.38 -19.10 -16.94
N SER A 672 -11.10 -19.09 -17.30
CA SER A 672 -10.01 -19.36 -16.34
C SER A 672 -9.91 -18.29 -15.25
N VAL A 673 -10.13 -17.02 -15.58
CA VAL A 673 -10.11 -15.88 -14.64
C VAL A 673 -11.29 -15.96 -13.68
N ILE A 674 -12.47 -16.33 -14.19
CA ILE A 674 -13.66 -16.60 -13.37
C ILE A 674 -13.35 -17.76 -12.40
N SER A 675 -12.78 -18.86 -12.89
CA SER A 675 -12.36 -20.00 -12.07
C SER A 675 -11.34 -19.61 -10.97
N ASP A 676 -10.32 -18.80 -11.29
CA ASP A 676 -9.31 -18.34 -10.33
C ASP A 676 -9.82 -17.30 -9.33
N ARG A 677 -10.78 -16.44 -9.72
CA ARG A 677 -11.51 -15.56 -8.78
C ARG A 677 -12.30 -16.38 -7.78
N TYR A 678 -12.98 -17.44 -8.21
CA TYR A 678 -13.72 -18.34 -7.34
C TYR A 678 -12.80 -19.20 -6.47
N ARG A 679 -11.59 -19.53 -6.93
CA ARG A 679 -10.55 -20.20 -6.13
C ARG A 679 -10.03 -19.33 -4.97
N SER A 680 -10.11 -18.00 -5.10
CA SER A 680 -9.60 -17.03 -4.14
C SER A 680 -10.67 -16.36 -3.26
N GLN A 681 -11.95 -16.48 -3.60
CA GLN A 681 -13.08 -15.95 -2.82
C GLN A 681 -14.10 -17.06 -2.52
N ALA A 682 -14.03 -17.62 -1.31
CA ALA A 682 -15.12 -18.43 -0.76
C ALA A 682 -16.29 -17.49 -0.38
N ILE A 683 -17.31 -17.36 -1.24
CA ILE A 683 -18.55 -16.62 -0.94
C ILE A 683 -19.79 -17.36 -1.50
N SER A 684 -20.89 -17.25 -0.74
CA SER A 684 -22.19 -17.95 -0.79
C SER A 684 -22.98 -17.94 -2.11
N PHE A 685 -23.88 -18.93 -2.23
CA PHE A 685 -24.86 -19.20 -3.31
C PHE A 685 -25.62 -17.99 -3.90
N LYS A 686 -25.76 -16.88 -3.14
CA LYS A 686 -26.48 -15.68 -3.58
C LYS A 686 -25.76 -14.93 -4.73
N SER A 687 -24.42 -14.97 -4.78
CA SER A 687 -23.65 -14.33 -5.87
C SER A 687 -23.68 -15.11 -7.18
N LEU A 688 -23.95 -16.42 -7.12
CA LEU A 688 -24.16 -17.29 -8.28
C LEU A 688 -25.45 -16.93 -9.02
N GLN A 689 -26.52 -16.61 -8.29
CA GLN A 689 -27.82 -16.29 -8.85
C GLN A 689 -27.82 -14.93 -9.59
N GLU A 690 -27.14 -13.91 -9.05
CA GLU A 690 -26.97 -12.60 -9.69
C GLU A 690 -26.07 -12.67 -10.95
N SER A 691 -25.10 -13.57 -10.95
CA SER A 691 -24.20 -13.79 -12.10
C SER A 691 -24.89 -14.56 -13.23
N PHE A 692 -25.75 -15.55 -12.92
CA PHE A 692 -26.58 -16.24 -13.91
C PHE A 692 -27.60 -15.30 -14.57
N TYR A 693 -28.15 -14.35 -13.81
CA TYR A 693 -29.03 -13.33 -14.35
C TYR A 693 -28.30 -12.43 -15.36
N SER A 694 -27.07 -12.04 -15.04
CA SER A 694 -26.19 -11.26 -15.93
C SER A 694 -25.76 -12.01 -17.19
N LEU A 695 -25.54 -13.32 -17.10
CA LEU A 695 -25.24 -14.19 -18.25
C LEU A 695 -26.44 -14.40 -19.19
N SER A 696 -27.67 -14.39 -18.65
CA SER A 696 -28.90 -14.50 -19.47
C SER A 696 -29.13 -13.30 -20.39
N LEU A 697 -28.60 -12.13 -20.02
CA LEU A 697 -28.67 -10.89 -20.81
C LEU A 697 -27.68 -10.88 -21.99
N CYS A 698 -26.60 -11.65 -21.93
CA CYS A 698 -25.61 -11.75 -23.02
C CYS A 698 -26.00 -12.74 -24.14
N PHE A 699 -26.95 -13.65 -23.90
CA PHE A 699 -27.38 -14.66 -24.86
C PHE A 699 -28.84 -14.47 -25.29
N SER A 700 -29.15 -13.31 -25.86
CA SER A 700 -30.48 -13.03 -26.43
C SER A 700 -30.74 -13.72 -27.78
N SER A 701 -29.72 -14.31 -28.42
CA SER A 701 -29.81 -14.79 -29.81
C SER A 701 -29.83 -16.31 -30.01
N PHE A 702 -29.78 -17.13 -28.96
CA PHE A 702 -29.73 -18.61 -29.09
C PHE A 702 -30.77 -19.31 -28.21
N LYS A 703 -32.01 -19.38 -28.71
CA LYS A 703 -33.15 -20.02 -28.03
C LYS A 703 -32.91 -21.52 -27.76
N THR A 704 -32.34 -22.22 -28.74
CA THR A 704 -32.09 -23.67 -28.71
C THR A 704 -30.99 -24.09 -27.73
N LEU A 705 -29.96 -23.24 -27.54
CA LEU A 705 -28.88 -23.52 -26.58
C LEU A 705 -29.35 -23.31 -25.14
N LYS A 706 -30.22 -22.31 -24.92
CA LYS A 706 -30.85 -22.03 -23.62
C LYS A 706 -31.74 -23.20 -23.16
N GLU A 707 -32.51 -23.77 -24.08
CA GLU A 707 -33.37 -24.94 -23.82
C GLU A 707 -32.55 -26.22 -23.57
N ALA A 708 -31.44 -26.42 -24.29
CA ALA A 708 -30.55 -27.56 -24.07
C ALA A 708 -29.80 -27.50 -22.72
N ILE A 709 -29.37 -26.30 -22.30
CA ILE A 709 -28.69 -26.09 -21.00
C ILE A 709 -29.69 -26.26 -19.85
N LEU A 710 -30.89 -25.68 -19.95
CA LEU A 710 -31.93 -25.84 -18.92
C LEU A 710 -32.43 -27.29 -18.84
N GLY A 711 -32.58 -27.97 -19.98
CA GLY A 711 -32.97 -29.38 -20.06
C GLY A 711 -31.91 -30.32 -19.49
N GLY A 712 -30.62 -30.10 -19.80
CA GLY A 712 -29.52 -30.93 -19.27
C GLY A 712 -29.31 -30.78 -17.77
N VAL A 713 -29.50 -29.57 -17.23
CA VAL A 713 -29.44 -29.30 -15.79
C VAL A 713 -30.64 -29.94 -15.08
N TYR A 714 -31.86 -29.85 -15.64
CA TYR A 714 -33.05 -30.51 -15.08
C TYR A 714 -32.92 -32.04 -15.10
N HIS A 715 -32.37 -32.62 -16.16
CA HIS A 715 -32.22 -34.07 -16.28
C HIS A 715 -31.15 -34.63 -15.30
N CYS A 716 -30.08 -33.87 -15.04
CA CYS A 716 -29.08 -34.24 -14.02
C CYS A 716 -29.64 -34.11 -12.59
N VAL A 717 -30.42 -33.07 -12.31
CA VAL A 717 -31.07 -32.87 -11.00
C VAL A 717 -32.14 -33.95 -10.76
N ALA A 718 -32.92 -34.33 -11.78
CA ALA A 718 -33.93 -35.38 -11.68
C ALA A 718 -33.33 -36.79 -11.52
N HIS A 719 -32.18 -37.07 -12.17
CA HIS A 719 -31.50 -38.36 -12.05
C HIS A 719 -30.87 -38.56 -10.66
N ILE A 720 -30.47 -37.48 -9.99
CA ILE A 720 -29.96 -37.48 -8.60
C ILE A 720 -31.12 -37.61 -7.60
N HIS A 721 -32.28 -37.03 -7.90
CA HIS A 721 -33.45 -37.08 -7.01
C HIS A 721 -34.17 -38.44 -6.99
N ASN A 722 -34.00 -39.28 -8.02
CA ASN A 722 -34.69 -40.57 -8.16
C ASN A 722 -33.88 -41.79 -7.66
N GLN A 723 -32.64 -41.63 -7.19
CA GLN A 723 -31.84 -42.76 -6.67
C GLN A 723 -31.59 -42.77 -5.16
N ILE A 724 -32.10 -41.80 -4.37
CA ILE A 724 -31.90 -41.80 -2.91
C ILE A 724 -33.20 -41.40 -2.19
N SER A 725 -33.71 -42.33 -1.38
CA SER A 725 -34.97 -42.20 -0.66
C SER A 725 -34.76 -41.68 0.77
N ILE A 726 -35.37 -40.51 1.08
CA ILE A 726 -35.81 -39.98 2.41
C ILE A 726 -34.68 -39.46 3.37
N PRO A 727 -34.92 -38.50 4.31
CA PRO A 727 -35.23 -37.06 4.16
C PRO A 727 -34.31 -36.13 5.02
N TYR A 728 -34.36 -34.82 4.72
CA TYR A 728 -33.84 -33.68 5.50
C TYR A 728 -32.30 -33.50 5.63
N ALA A 729 -31.90 -32.24 5.43
CA ALA A 729 -30.60 -31.60 5.65
C ALA A 729 -29.50 -31.77 4.57
N LEU A 730 -29.53 -30.85 3.59
CA LEU A 730 -28.47 -30.53 2.62
C LEU A 730 -27.34 -29.67 3.26
N GLU A 731 -26.68 -30.12 4.33
CA GLU A 731 -25.55 -29.37 4.92
C GLU A 731 -24.21 -30.11 4.99
N ASP A 732 -24.12 -31.41 4.69
CA ASP A 732 -22.86 -32.15 4.84
C ASP A 732 -22.37 -32.80 3.53
N TYR A 733 -21.90 -31.99 2.58
CA TYR A 733 -21.01 -32.46 1.50
C TYR A 733 -19.61 -31.88 1.67
N THR A 734 -18.60 -32.75 1.68
CA THR A 734 -17.19 -32.35 1.78
C THR A 734 -16.66 -31.77 0.44
N TYR A 735 -15.70 -30.85 0.54
CA TYR A 735 -15.09 -30.08 -0.56
C TYR A 735 -14.58 -30.93 -1.74
N THR A 736 -14.25 -32.19 -1.50
CA THR A 736 -13.74 -33.15 -2.50
C THR A 736 -14.80 -33.61 -3.51
N ASP A 737 -16.07 -33.69 -3.12
CA ASP A 737 -17.14 -34.21 -3.99
C ASP A 737 -17.62 -33.16 -5.00
N GLN A 738 -17.64 -31.89 -4.61
CA GLN A 738 -17.99 -30.77 -5.50
C GLN A 738 -16.92 -30.53 -6.58
N ALA A 739 -15.63 -30.71 -6.24
CA ALA A 739 -14.53 -30.60 -7.20
C ALA A 739 -14.53 -31.77 -8.21
N THR A 740 -14.99 -32.95 -7.79
CA THR A 740 -15.11 -34.14 -8.64
C THR A 740 -16.28 -34.01 -9.60
N LEU A 741 -17.42 -33.48 -9.14
CA LEU A 741 -18.59 -33.15 -9.97
C LEU A 741 -18.25 -32.11 -11.05
N LEU A 742 -17.51 -31.05 -10.69
CA LEU A 742 -17.03 -30.02 -11.62
C LEU A 742 -16.05 -30.58 -12.65
N LYS A 743 -15.15 -31.51 -12.25
CA LYS A 743 -14.26 -32.22 -13.20
C LYS A 743 -15.06 -33.05 -14.19
N TYR A 744 -16.08 -33.78 -13.73
CA TYR A 744 -16.90 -34.64 -14.58
C TYR A 744 -17.67 -33.81 -15.62
N ILE A 745 -18.33 -32.72 -15.21
CA ILE A 745 -19.05 -31.81 -16.10
C ILE A 745 -18.10 -31.19 -17.14
N SER A 746 -16.89 -30.80 -16.72
CA SER A 746 -15.87 -30.24 -17.62
C SER A 746 -15.38 -31.24 -18.66
N TYR A 747 -15.17 -32.50 -18.25
CA TYR A 747 -14.70 -33.56 -19.15
C TYR A 747 -15.78 -33.94 -20.18
N THR A 748 -17.03 -34.09 -19.75
CA THR A 748 -18.15 -34.40 -20.65
C THR A 748 -18.40 -33.27 -21.65
N TYR A 749 -18.28 -32.01 -21.23
CA TYR A 749 -18.46 -30.85 -22.12
C TYR A 749 -17.35 -30.74 -23.20
N ILE A 750 -16.09 -30.97 -22.82
CA ILE A 750 -14.95 -30.97 -23.77
C ILE A 750 -15.06 -32.12 -24.76
N THR A 751 -15.47 -33.30 -24.30
CA THR A 751 -15.55 -34.51 -25.15
C THR A 751 -16.69 -34.40 -26.17
N VAL A 752 -17.86 -33.90 -25.76
CA VAL A 752 -19.00 -33.69 -26.67
C VAL A 752 -18.74 -32.56 -27.67
N TRP A 753 -18.00 -31.52 -27.29
CA TRP A 753 -17.64 -30.43 -28.20
C TRP A 753 -16.60 -30.85 -29.25
N ASN A 754 -15.56 -31.61 -28.86
CA ASN A 754 -14.56 -32.11 -29.81
C ASN A 754 -15.18 -33.05 -30.86
N ALA A 755 -16.12 -33.91 -30.45
CA ALA A 755 -16.86 -34.78 -31.38
C ALA A 755 -17.73 -33.99 -32.39
N LYS A 756 -18.21 -32.80 -32.00
CA LYS A 756 -19.02 -31.93 -32.87
C LYS A 756 -18.19 -31.07 -33.81
N VAL A 757 -16.99 -30.66 -33.38
CA VAL A 757 -16.03 -29.94 -34.22
C VAL A 757 -15.41 -30.84 -35.30
N GLU A 758 -15.16 -32.12 -35.02
CA GLU A 758 -14.69 -33.08 -36.03
C GLU A 758 -15.75 -33.38 -37.11
N THR A 759 -17.04 -33.35 -36.74
CA THR A 759 -18.16 -33.58 -37.68
C THR A 759 -18.49 -32.33 -38.52
N GLU A 760 -18.24 -31.12 -38.03
CA GLU A 760 -18.42 -29.87 -38.79
C GLU A 760 -17.19 -29.47 -39.63
N GLN A 761 -16.01 -30.05 -39.39
CA GLN A 761 -14.83 -29.87 -40.27
C GLN A 761 -14.81 -30.83 -41.47
N THR A 762 -15.68 -31.83 -41.49
CA THR A 762 -15.82 -32.82 -42.57
C THR A 762 -17.05 -32.59 -43.47
N SER A 763 -17.81 -31.51 -43.24
CA SER A 763 -18.90 -31.00 -44.09
C SER A 763 -18.62 -29.59 -44.56
#